data_AF-A0A7W7PUU1-F1
#
_entry.id   AF-A0A7W7PUU1-F1
#
_cell.length_a   1.000
_cell.length_b   1.000
_cell.length_c   1.000
_cell.angle_alpha   90.00
_cell.angle_beta   90.00
_cell.angle_gamma   90.00
#
_symmetry.space_group_name_H-M   'P 1'
#
loop_
_entity.id
_entity.type
_entity.pdbx_description
1 polymer ?
#
loop_
_entity_poly.entity_id
_entity_poly.type
_entity_poly.pdbx_seq_one_letter_code
_entity_poly.pdbx_strand_id
1 'polypeptide(L)'
;MASEDPAKQDADLQQFVDHFLASERNDAGKYPGGVKRLRDAAVIHHKSPLVLPWLNEQSNQLAYYVIPRRRDQLTSVRDLLVAFVGPSLAKYGYDVPSTLDKPHEAPVRQRYGSGNVFVVAATSDRAERRRLRAALERMVDVVERSPVRAWTAPKPLGRLLADFEAALLSGAPQVSAAILQQLDLQGGLSPANVKHLKIRLLAAQGRANDLLSLPGLREVLLQDPPLLVKDMVLSALFAARIEPALTTGNLTGAVEALTASDSNFSLLSDGNLLAYSDQAVTVLLVGMHARGEAEELSRSIARLDAEGRGEAVPDALASYRQLVETESAPSDGVDPASAAVEEPADPEGGPTKVSLATWGEVIRAVAQGEKVAFDLCRKLDVRRGDAPVQLEMTSDSELAGIFKDLSDAEYEAVWQYALGPFLQELTRSELYYRQTLTTVMRSIVSQRCDPANLAVLDLLLELFLRTAPTAEEYSEFLEQMSVGVDQWVAPETAGQALDFVDRLAAFASPVPEARVQTAQLLLGPLFSQSQRLDSAYLSTARSLTKELALGLEWPEKPPAQKDRETSVVGPAQILVYGLDERVLQRVQKHLTQQHPSVKVVLSAEKVATKQLKEAARNSDFTVMITQCAAHAATNCIAQYAKEVVYPRGAGSASVTHAAITALYEHAVDRQDASAGKR
;
A
#
# COMPACT_ATOMS: atom_id res chain seq x y z
N MET A 1 -26.71 4.67 6.41
CA MET A 1 -28.04 4.09 6.72
C MET A 1 -27.78 2.74 7.36
N ALA A 2 -28.51 2.48 8.44
CA ALA A 2 -28.22 1.48 9.46
C ALA A 2 -27.88 0.08 8.92
N SER A 3 -26.94 -0.58 9.62
CA SER A 3 -26.66 -2.01 9.49
C SER A 3 -27.93 -2.80 9.84
N GLU A 4 -28.68 -3.19 8.82
CA GLU A 4 -29.74 -4.18 8.97
C GLU A 4 -29.10 -5.56 9.11
N ASP A 5 -29.34 -6.18 10.27
CA ASP A 5 -29.07 -7.57 10.62
C ASP A 5 -29.19 -8.51 9.40
N PRO A 6 -28.15 -9.29 9.01
CA PRO A 6 -28.17 -10.11 7.80
C PRO A 6 -29.34 -11.11 7.76
N ALA A 7 -29.79 -11.58 8.93
CA ALA A 7 -30.98 -12.42 9.04
C ALA A 7 -32.29 -11.68 8.66
N LYS A 8 -32.36 -10.37 8.92
CA LYS A 8 -33.48 -9.52 8.47
C LYS A 8 -33.41 -9.22 6.99
N GLN A 9 -32.21 -9.02 6.43
CA GLN A 9 -32.02 -8.79 4.99
C GLN A 9 -32.40 -10.03 4.17
N ASP A 10 -32.04 -11.23 4.63
CA ASP A 10 -32.42 -12.49 3.98
C ASP A 10 -33.93 -12.73 4.06
N ALA A 11 -34.56 -12.44 5.20
CA ALA A 11 -36.01 -12.53 5.37
C ALA A 11 -36.77 -11.52 4.49
N ASP A 12 -36.29 -10.29 4.39
CA ASP A 12 -36.85 -9.23 3.54
C ASP A 12 -36.66 -9.56 2.04
N LEU A 13 -35.51 -10.12 1.65
CA LEU A 13 -35.28 -10.59 0.29
C LEU A 13 -36.20 -11.76 -0.07
N GLN A 14 -36.37 -12.73 0.82
CA GLN A 14 -37.28 -13.84 0.61
C GLN A 14 -38.72 -13.36 0.47
N GLN A 15 -39.16 -12.42 1.32
CA GLN A 15 -40.47 -11.80 1.22
C GLN A 15 -40.67 -11.06 -0.11
N PHE A 16 -39.66 -10.33 -0.58
CA PHE A 16 -39.69 -9.67 -1.88
C PHE A 16 -39.81 -10.66 -3.05
N VAL A 17 -39.00 -11.73 -3.06
CA VAL A 17 -39.01 -12.74 -4.14
C VAL A 17 -40.36 -13.45 -4.19
N ASP A 18 -40.90 -13.84 -3.02
CA ASP A 18 -42.20 -14.49 -2.93
C ASP A 18 -43.34 -13.55 -3.35
N HIS A 19 -43.25 -12.26 -3.00
CA HIS A 19 -44.21 -11.25 -3.44
C HIS A 19 -44.17 -11.03 -4.96
N PHE A 20 -42.98 -10.99 -5.58
CA PHE A 20 -42.82 -10.80 -7.02
C PHE A 20 -43.31 -12.01 -7.84
N LEU A 21 -43.17 -13.21 -7.29
CA LEU A 21 -43.56 -14.47 -7.93
C LEU A 21 -44.99 -14.92 -7.59
N ALA A 22 -45.74 -14.13 -6.81
CA ALA A 22 -47.12 -14.43 -6.46
C ALA A 22 -48.02 -14.54 -7.71
N SER A 23 -48.80 -15.61 -7.80
CA SER A 23 -49.65 -15.93 -8.96
C SER A 23 -50.74 -14.90 -9.26
N GLU A 24 -51.04 -14.01 -8.32
CA GLU A 24 -51.99 -12.90 -8.49
C GLU A 24 -51.44 -11.77 -9.38
N ARG A 25 -50.12 -11.67 -9.52
CA ARG A 25 -49.44 -10.55 -10.19
C ARG A 25 -48.47 -11.00 -11.28
N ASN A 26 -48.03 -12.25 -11.22
CA ASN A 26 -47.09 -12.86 -12.14
C ASN A 26 -47.52 -14.29 -12.44
N ASP A 27 -47.93 -14.55 -13.68
CA ASP A 27 -48.42 -15.87 -14.07
C ASP A 27 -47.32 -16.95 -13.97
N ALA A 28 -46.04 -16.56 -13.87
CA ALA A 28 -44.94 -17.49 -13.67
C ALA A 28 -45.11 -18.28 -12.35
N GLY A 29 -45.73 -17.67 -11.33
CA GLY A 29 -46.04 -18.30 -10.04
C GLY A 29 -46.95 -19.53 -10.14
N LYS A 30 -47.76 -19.64 -11.20
CA LYS A 30 -48.61 -20.81 -11.48
C LYS A 30 -47.80 -22.05 -11.90
N TYR A 31 -46.52 -21.86 -12.28
CA TYR A 31 -45.66 -22.90 -12.84
C TYR A 31 -44.43 -23.18 -11.96
N PRO A 32 -44.61 -23.86 -10.81
CA PRO A 32 -43.52 -24.05 -9.84
C PRO A 32 -42.31 -24.77 -10.43
N GLY A 33 -42.51 -25.73 -11.34
CA GLY A 33 -41.39 -26.44 -12.00
C GLY A 33 -40.52 -25.55 -12.90
N GLY A 34 -41.04 -24.41 -13.37
CA GLY A 34 -40.30 -23.46 -14.20
C GLY A 34 -39.62 -22.33 -13.42
N VAL A 35 -40.03 -22.11 -12.16
CA VAL A 35 -39.60 -20.97 -11.33
C VAL A 35 -38.73 -21.43 -10.15
N LYS A 36 -38.95 -22.64 -9.63
CA LYS A 36 -38.33 -23.13 -8.39
C LYS A 36 -36.82 -22.95 -8.35
N ARG A 37 -36.09 -23.33 -9.40
CA ARG A 37 -34.63 -23.22 -9.43
C ARG A 37 -34.14 -21.77 -9.31
N LEU A 38 -34.74 -20.86 -10.08
CA LEU A 38 -34.35 -19.45 -10.08
C LEU A 38 -34.79 -18.74 -8.79
N ARG A 39 -35.95 -19.13 -8.22
CA ARG A 39 -36.38 -18.69 -6.89
C ARG A 39 -35.41 -19.14 -5.80
N ASP A 40 -35.12 -20.43 -5.75
CA ASP A 40 -34.23 -21.02 -4.74
C ASP A 40 -32.84 -20.38 -4.85
N ALA A 41 -32.32 -20.19 -6.07
CA ALA A 41 -31.07 -19.47 -6.30
C ALA A 41 -31.13 -17.99 -5.86
N ALA A 42 -32.23 -17.28 -6.11
CA ALA A 42 -32.39 -15.89 -5.69
C ALA A 42 -32.31 -15.72 -4.16
N VAL A 43 -32.78 -16.71 -3.40
CA VAL A 43 -32.78 -16.69 -1.93
C VAL A 43 -31.49 -17.28 -1.35
N ILE A 44 -30.97 -18.38 -1.89
CA ILE A 44 -29.86 -19.15 -1.29
C ILE A 44 -28.49 -18.66 -1.76
N HIS A 45 -28.34 -18.25 -3.02
CA HIS A 45 -27.03 -17.93 -3.56
C HIS A 45 -26.60 -16.51 -3.17
N HIS A 46 -25.32 -16.32 -2.90
CA HIS A 46 -24.82 -15.02 -2.44
C HIS A 46 -23.95 -14.31 -3.49
N LYS A 47 -23.46 -15.02 -4.52
CA LYS A 47 -22.57 -14.46 -5.55
C LYS A 47 -23.30 -14.17 -6.86
N SER A 48 -24.20 -15.05 -7.28
CA SER A 48 -24.90 -14.89 -8.56
C SER A 48 -25.90 -13.72 -8.55
N PRO A 49 -26.11 -13.03 -9.68
CA PRO A 49 -27.20 -12.05 -9.80
C PRO A 49 -28.56 -12.72 -9.56
N LEU A 50 -29.53 -11.95 -9.08
CA LEU A 50 -30.90 -12.44 -8.96
C LEU A 50 -31.51 -12.53 -10.36
N VAL A 51 -32.13 -13.66 -10.67
CA VAL A 51 -32.83 -13.85 -11.95
C VAL A 51 -34.27 -14.20 -11.64
N LEU A 52 -35.18 -13.27 -11.91
CA LEU A 52 -36.60 -13.42 -11.60
C LEU A 52 -37.44 -13.54 -12.88
N PRO A 53 -38.12 -14.68 -13.11
CA PRO A 53 -39.00 -14.84 -14.25
C PRO A 53 -40.29 -14.04 -14.08
N TRP A 54 -40.76 -13.44 -15.17
CA TRP A 54 -42.06 -12.80 -15.27
C TRP A 54 -42.80 -13.31 -16.50
N LEU A 55 -44.04 -13.77 -16.31
CA LEU A 55 -44.91 -14.26 -17.35
C LEU A 55 -46.25 -13.54 -17.30
N ASN A 56 -46.74 -13.18 -18.48
CA ASN A 56 -48.12 -12.76 -18.70
C ASN A 56 -48.74 -13.68 -19.77
N GLU A 57 -49.72 -14.48 -19.38
CA GLU A 57 -50.40 -15.44 -20.24
C GLU A 57 -51.28 -14.75 -21.29
N GLN A 58 -51.87 -13.61 -20.95
CA GLN A 58 -52.77 -12.87 -21.85
C GLN A 58 -52.02 -12.27 -23.03
N SER A 59 -50.84 -11.69 -22.79
CA SER A 59 -49.98 -11.15 -23.84
C SER A 59 -48.98 -12.17 -24.38
N ASN A 60 -48.94 -13.37 -23.80
CA ASN A 60 -47.94 -14.42 -24.04
C ASN A 60 -46.50 -13.86 -23.98
N GLN A 61 -46.22 -12.95 -23.04
CA GLN A 61 -44.91 -12.35 -22.86
C GLN A 61 -44.18 -13.02 -21.69
N LEU A 62 -42.96 -13.46 -21.94
CA LEU A 62 -42.05 -13.98 -20.92
C LEU A 62 -40.81 -13.10 -20.89
N ALA A 63 -40.42 -12.64 -19.70
CA ALA A 63 -39.21 -11.87 -19.47
C ALA A 63 -38.47 -12.39 -18.24
N TYR A 64 -37.17 -12.12 -18.17
CA TYR A 64 -36.35 -12.37 -17.01
C TYR A 64 -35.75 -11.05 -16.53
N TYR A 65 -36.00 -10.72 -15.27
CA TYR A 65 -35.38 -9.60 -14.58
C TYR A 65 -34.07 -10.09 -13.98
N VAL A 66 -32.96 -9.58 -14.49
CA VAL A 66 -31.62 -9.90 -14.01
C VAL A 66 -31.10 -8.71 -13.22
N ILE A 67 -31.02 -8.89 -11.91
CA ILE A 67 -30.76 -7.84 -10.93
C ILE A 67 -29.40 -8.12 -10.28
N PRO A 68 -28.42 -7.23 -10.43
CA PRO A 68 -27.16 -7.28 -9.69
C PRO A 68 -27.43 -7.26 -8.18
N ARG A 69 -26.72 -8.06 -7.38
CA ARG A 69 -26.88 -8.04 -5.91
C ARG A 69 -26.34 -6.75 -5.30
N ARG A 70 -25.37 -6.13 -5.97
CA ARG A 70 -24.78 -4.84 -5.61
C ARG A 70 -24.69 -3.95 -6.85
N ARG A 71 -24.73 -2.63 -6.64
CA ARG A 71 -24.78 -1.64 -7.75
C ARG A 71 -23.49 -1.62 -8.59
N ASP A 72 -22.35 -1.89 -7.97
CA ASP A 72 -21.02 -2.02 -8.59
C ASP A 72 -20.91 -3.23 -9.56
N GLN A 73 -21.78 -4.23 -9.43
CA GLN A 73 -21.75 -5.43 -10.28
C GLN A 73 -22.41 -5.25 -11.65
N LEU A 74 -22.93 -4.06 -11.98
CA LEU A 74 -23.71 -3.83 -13.20
C LEU A 74 -22.96 -4.22 -14.48
N THR A 75 -21.68 -3.83 -14.59
CA THR A 75 -20.83 -4.17 -15.75
C THR A 75 -20.55 -5.67 -15.83
N SER A 76 -20.26 -6.31 -14.69
CA SER A 76 -20.03 -7.76 -14.64
C SER A 76 -21.27 -8.56 -15.04
N VAL A 77 -22.47 -8.12 -14.60
CA VAL A 77 -23.74 -8.74 -14.99
C VAL A 77 -24.02 -8.55 -16.47
N ARG A 78 -23.70 -7.39 -17.05
CA ARG A 78 -23.78 -7.17 -18.50
C ARG A 78 -22.90 -8.16 -19.26
N ASP A 79 -21.65 -8.32 -18.87
CA ASP A 79 -20.71 -9.21 -19.55
C ASP A 79 -21.16 -10.68 -19.46
N LEU A 80 -21.69 -11.08 -18.29
CA LEU A 80 -22.31 -12.40 -18.12
C LEU A 80 -23.52 -12.58 -19.05
N LEU A 81 -24.40 -11.58 -19.16
CA LEU A 81 -25.54 -11.64 -20.06
C LEU A 81 -25.12 -11.70 -21.53
N VAL A 82 -24.11 -10.93 -21.94
CA VAL A 82 -23.55 -10.98 -23.29
C VAL A 82 -22.94 -12.37 -23.57
N ALA A 83 -22.24 -12.96 -22.61
CA ALA A 83 -21.57 -14.26 -22.76
C ALA A 83 -22.53 -15.46 -22.76
N PHE A 84 -23.52 -15.47 -21.86
CA PHE A 84 -24.41 -16.62 -21.67
C PHE A 84 -25.71 -16.51 -22.48
N VAL A 85 -26.23 -15.31 -22.68
CA VAL A 85 -27.45 -15.06 -23.45
C VAL A 85 -27.08 -14.58 -24.85
N GLY A 86 -26.47 -13.40 -24.93
CA GLY A 86 -26.07 -12.76 -26.17
C GLY A 86 -27.19 -12.62 -27.22
N PRO A 87 -26.84 -12.18 -28.44
CA PRO A 87 -27.80 -12.07 -29.54
C PRO A 87 -28.39 -13.41 -29.99
N SER A 88 -27.75 -14.52 -29.63
CA SER A 88 -28.19 -15.88 -30.00
C SER A 88 -29.43 -16.35 -29.24
N LEU A 89 -29.74 -15.77 -28.07
CA LEU A 89 -30.87 -16.18 -27.23
C LEU A 89 -31.82 -15.03 -26.87
N ALA A 90 -31.38 -13.77 -26.94
CA ALA A 90 -32.22 -12.60 -26.75
C ALA A 90 -31.92 -11.51 -27.80
N LYS A 91 -32.97 -10.83 -28.29
CA LYS A 91 -32.80 -9.76 -29.29
C LYS A 91 -32.44 -8.41 -28.67
N TYR A 92 -32.82 -8.16 -27.42
CA TYR A 92 -32.63 -6.90 -26.71
C TYR A 92 -32.65 -7.13 -25.19
N GLY A 93 -32.12 -6.17 -24.43
CA GLY A 93 -32.21 -6.12 -22.97
C GLY A 93 -31.15 -6.93 -22.21
N TYR A 94 -30.18 -7.53 -22.91
CA TYR A 94 -29.05 -8.26 -22.32
C TYR A 94 -27.78 -7.39 -22.21
N ASP A 95 -27.74 -6.25 -22.88
CA ASP A 95 -26.57 -5.37 -23.01
C ASP A 95 -26.81 -3.94 -22.48
N VAL A 96 -28.08 -3.53 -22.33
CA VAL A 96 -28.48 -2.21 -21.81
C VAL A 96 -29.45 -2.37 -20.63
N PRO A 97 -29.22 -1.71 -19.49
CA PRO A 97 -30.16 -1.72 -18.37
C PRO A 97 -31.51 -1.07 -18.70
N SER A 98 -32.57 -1.54 -18.07
CA SER A 98 -33.94 -1.05 -18.23
C SER A 98 -34.26 0.11 -17.28
N THR A 99 -35.08 1.04 -17.77
CA THR A 99 -35.69 2.14 -17.01
C THR A 99 -36.83 1.68 -16.08
N LEU A 100 -37.33 0.46 -16.27
CA LEU A 100 -38.42 -0.16 -15.49
C LEU A 100 -39.71 0.68 -15.49
N ASP A 101 -40.24 0.97 -16.69
CA ASP A 101 -41.37 1.89 -16.89
C ASP A 101 -42.76 1.25 -16.69
N LYS A 102 -42.85 -0.08 -16.57
CA LYS A 102 -44.14 -0.78 -16.53
C LYS A 102 -44.73 -0.88 -15.11
N PRO A 103 -46.06 -0.94 -14.95
CA PRO A 103 -46.69 -1.00 -13.62
C PRO A 103 -46.27 -2.19 -12.74
N HIS A 104 -46.04 -3.37 -13.33
CA HIS A 104 -45.58 -4.55 -12.61
C HIS A 104 -44.10 -4.49 -12.19
N GLU A 105 -43.35 -3.52 -12.72
CA GLU A 105 -41.93 -3.30 -12.41
C GLU A 105 -41.75 -2.35 -11.22
N ALA A 106 -42.82 -1.71 -10.74
CA ALA A 106 -42.77 -0.77 -9.63
C ALA A 106 -42.11 -1.33 -8.35
N PRO A 107 -42.36 -2.60 -7.93
CA PRO A 107 -41.67 -3.18 -6.77
C PRO A 107 -40.16 -3.35 -6.99
N VAL A 108 -39.75 -3.73 -8.21
CA VAL A 108 -38.34 -3.90 -8.58
C VAL A 108 -37.66 -2.53 -8.61
N ARG A 109 -38.32 -1.53 -9.21
CA ARG A 109 -37.82 -0.15 -9.30
C ARG A 109 -37.69 0.51 -7.93
N GLN A 110 -38.64 0.31 -7.04
CA GLN A 110 -38.60 0.87 -5.68
C GLN A 110 -37.44 0.29 -4.87
N ARG A 111 -37.10 -1.00 -5.06
CA ARG A 111 -36.05 -1.68 -4.31
C ARG A 111 -34.64 -1.49 -4.91
N TYR A 112 -34.49 -1.55 -6.23
CA TYR A 112 -33.18 -1.58 -6.90
C TYR A 112 -32.85 -0.33 -7.73
N GLY A 113 -33.81 0.58 -7.89
CA GLY A 113 -33.67 1.79 -8.69
C GLY A 113 -33.83 1.57 -10.20
N SER A 114 -34.02 2.65 -10.95
CA SER A 114 -34.02 2.63 -12.42
C SER A 114 -32.58 2.54 -12.96
N GLY A 115 -32.39 1.87 -14.09
CA GLY A 115 -31.08 1.78 -14.76
C GLY A 115 -30.11 0.74 -14.19
N ASN A 116 -30.51 -0.04 -13.18
CA ASN A 116 -29.67 -1.05 -12.54
C ASN A 116 -30.12 -2.50 -12.82
N VAL A 117 -31.14 -2.71 -13.64
CA VAL A 117 -31.76 -4.02 -13.87
C VAL A 117 -31.82 -4.31 -15.36
N PHE A 118 -31.43 -5.52 -15.76
CA PHE A 118 -31.57 -5.97 -17.13
C PHE A 118 -32.89 -6.73 -17.29
N VAL A 119 -33.63 -6.44 -18.36
CA VAL A 119 -34.90 -7.11 -18.66
C VAL A 119 -34.74 -7.86 -19.97
N VAL A 120 -34.47 -9.15 -19.86
CA VAL A 120 -34.23 -10.02 -21.00
C VAL A 120 -35.55 -10.64 -21.43
N ALA A 121 -36.09 -10.17 -22.56
CA ALA A 121 -37.33 -10.70 -23.11
C ALA A 121 -37.08 -12.00 -23.87
N ALA A 122 -37.92 -13.01 -23.61
CA ALA A 122 -37.93 -14.24 -24.38
C ALA A 122 -38.83 -14.10 -25.61
N THR A 123 -38.49 -14.83 -26.68
CA THR A 123 -39.34 -14.90 -27.88
C THR A 123 -40.64 -15.68 -27.62
N SER A 124 -41.56 -15.68 -28.59
CA SER A 124 -42.80 -16.44 -28.51
C SER A 124 -42.60 -17.95 -28.68
N ASP A 125 -41.43 -18.39 -29.16
CA ASP A 125 -41.13 -19.80 -29.38
C ASP A 125 -40.80 -20.54 -28.07
N ARG A 126 -41.46 -21.68 -27.86
CA ARG A 126 -41.32 -22.50 -26.66
C ARG A 126 -39.94 -23.15 -26.57
N ALA A 127 -39.27 -23.46 -27.69
CA ALA A 127 -37.94 -24.04 -27.68
C ALA A 127 -36.88 -22.99 -27.30
N GLU A 128 -36.95 -21.80 -27.90
CA GLU A 128 -36.11 -20.65 -27.55
C GLU A 128 -36.29 -20.20 -26.09
N ARG A 129 -37.53 -20.13 -25.57
CA ARG A 129 -37.79 -19.85 -24.14
C ARG A 129 -37.08 -20.81 -23.20
N ARG A 130 -37.06 -22.11 -23.54
CA ARG A 130 -36.35 -23.13 -22.74
C ARG A 130 -34.84 -22.95 -22.81
N ARG A 131 -34.30 -22.61 -23.99
CA ARG A 131 -32.86 -22.36 -24.17
C ARG A 131 -32.41 -21.12 -23.38
N LEU A 132 -33.17 -20.03 -23.44
CA LEU A 132 -32.90 -18.83 -22.64
C LEU A 132 -32.93 -19.11 -21.14
N ARG A 133 -33.97 -19.81 -20.66
CA ARG A 133 -34.05 -20.22 -19.26
C ARG A 133 -32.85 -21.07 -18.84
N ALA A 134 -32.50 -22.08 -19.64
CA ALA A 134 -31.38 -22.96 -19.35
C ALA A 134 -30.03 -22.21 -19.37
N ALA A 135 -29.88 -21.20 -20.21
CA ALA A 135 -28.69 -20.36 -20.24
C ALA A 135 -28.59 -19.49 -18.98
N LEU A 136 -29.70 -18.89 -18.53
CA LEU A 136 -29.75 -18.11 -17.29
C LEU A 136 -29.54 -18.97 -16.04
N GLU A 137 -30.15 -20.16 -15.97
CA GLU A 137 -29.88 -21.15 -14.90
C GLU A 137 -28.40 -21.54 -14.88
N ARG A 138 -27.81 -21.80 -16.06
CA ARG A 138 -26.38 -22.13 -16.17
C ARG A 138 -25.49 -20.97 -15.74
N MET A 139 -25.83 -19.74 -16.11
CA MET A 139 -25.10 -18.54 -15.68
C MET A 139 -25.09 -18.43 -14.16
N VAL A 140 -26.26 -18.59 -13.52
CA VAL A 140 -26.39 -18.59 -12.05
C VAL A 140 -25.54 -19.69 -11.42
N ASP A 141 -25.65 -20.94 -11.89
CA ASP A 141 -24.87 -22.07 -11.39
C ASP A 141 -23.36 -21.86 -11.55
N VAL A 142 -22.93 -21.33 -12.70
CA VAL A 142 -21.51 -21.09 -12.99
C VAL A 142 -20.97 -19.98 -12.11
N VAL A 143 -21.67 -18.86 -11.96
CA VAL A 143 -21.21 -17.74 -11.12
C VAL A 143 -21.13 -18.17 -9.66
N GLU A 144 -22.11 -18.91 -9.17
CA GLU A 144 -22.10 -19.38 -7.78
C GLU A 144 -20.98 -20.38 -7.48
N ARG A 145 -20.75 -21.32 -8.42
CA ARG A 145 -19.68 -22.33 -8.30
C ARG A 145 -18.32 -21.82 -8.74
N SER A 146 -18.24 -20.62 -9.31
CA SER A 146 -16.97 -20.07 -9.75
C SER A 146 -16.09 -19.89 -8.52
N PRO A 147 -14.89 -20.51 -8.46
CA PRO A 147 -13.89 -20.07 -7.51
C PRO A 147 -13.72 -18.57 -7.71
N VAL A 148 -13.45 -17.82 -6.62
CA VAL A 148 -13.03 -16.42 -6.72
C VAL A 148 -11.65 -16.43 -7.37
N ARG A 149 -11.66 -16.64 -8.68
CA ARG A 149 -10.51 -16.63 -9.53
C ARG A 149 -10.27 -15.16 -9.74
N ALA A 150 -9.32 -14.61 -8.99
CA ALA A 150 -8.62 -13.40 -9.38
C ALA A 150 -7.85 -13.71 -10.67
N TRP A 151 -8.57 -13.88 -11.79
CA TRP A 151 -8.03 -13.54 -13.08
C TRP A 151 -7.89 -12.03 -13.00
N THR A 152 -6.76 -11.58 -12.48
CA THR A 152 -6.37 -10.19 -12.56
C THR A 152 -6.28 -9.91 -14.05
N ALA A 153 -7.31 -9.28 -14.60
CA ALA A 153 -7.15 -8.54 -15.85
C ALA A 153 -5.84 -7.74 -15.70
N PRO A 154 -4.96 -7.70 -16.72
CA PRO A 154 -3.68 -7.03 -16.61
C PRO A 154 -3.92 -5.62 -16.05
N LYS A 155 -3.43 -5.38 -14.84
CA LYS A 155 -3.63 -4.12 -14.12
C LYS A 155 -3.11 -2.99 -15.02
N PRO A 156 -3.86 -1.88 -15.18
CA PRO A 156 -3.35 -0.72 -15.90
C PRO A 156 -2.00 -0.26 -15.36
N LEU A 157 -1.15 0.30 -16.22
CA LEU A 157 0.20 0.75 -15.82
C LEU A 157 0.18 1.69 -14.62
N GLY A 158 -0.74 2.67 -14.61
CA GLY A 158 -0.92 3.61 -13.50
C GLY A 158 -1.24 2.93 -12.18
N ARG A 159 -2.02 1.85 -12.23
CA ARG A 159 -2.37 1.03 -11.06
C ARG A 159 -1.15 0.32 -10.50
N LEU A 160 -0.34 -0.29 -11.35
CA LEU A 160 0.88 -0.98 -10.92
C LEU A 160 1.90 -0.03 -10.29
N LEU A 161 2.04 1.19 -10.83
CA LEU A 161 2.88 2.22 -10.21
C LEU A 161 2.37 2.61 -8.82
N ALA A 162 1.06 2.79 -8.65
CA ALA A 162 0.48 3.10 -7.36
C ALA A 162 0.67 1.96 -6.34
N ASP A 163 0.45 0.72 -6.76
CA ASP A 163 0.66 -0.47 -5.92
C ASP A 163 2.15 -0.64 -5.54
N PHE A 164 3.08 -0.28 -6.44
CA PHE A 164 4.52 -0.27 -6.18
C PHE A 164 4.88 0.71 -5.05
N GLU A 165 4.40 1.96 -5.15
CA GLU A 165 4.66 3.00 -4.15
C GLU A 165 4.01 2.68 -2.80
N ALA A 166 2.77 2.18 -2.84
CA ALA A 166 2.02 1.74 -1.68
C ALA A 166 2.76 0.63 -0.91
N ALA A 167 3.31 -0.36 -1.63
CA ALA A 167 4.10 -1.43 -1.03
C ALA A 167 5.43 -0.92 -0.46
N LEU A 168 6.08 0.08 -1.09
CA LEU A 168 7.28 0.71 -0.53
C LEU A 168 6.98 1.46 0.77
N LEU A 169 5.89 2.25 0.77
CA LEU A 169 5.47 3.03 1.93
C LEU A 169 5.11 2.12 3.13
N SER A 170 4.45 1.00 2.85
CA SER A 170 4.01 0.03 3.85
C SER A 170 5.11 -0.91 4.34
N GLY A 171 6.35 -0.76 3.87
CA GLY A 171 7.48 -1.59 4.28
C GLY A 171 7.44 -3.02 3.74
N ALA A 172 6.88 -3.24 2.54
CA ALA A 172 6.80 -4.54 1.87
C ALA A 172 7.67 -4.57 0.59
N PRO A 173 9.00 -4.45 0.68
CA PRO A 173 9.87 -4.25 -0.48
C PRO A 173 9.90 -5.44 -1.47
N GLN A 174 9.58 -6.66 -1.03
CA GLN A 174 9.47 -7.84 -1.91
C GLN A 174 8.22 -7.75 -2.79
N VAL A 175 7.13 -7.19 -2.26
CA VAL A 175 5.92 -6.92 -3.04
C VAL A 175 6.23 -5.86 -4.09
N SER A 176 6.91 -4.76 -3.70
CA SER A 176 7.39 -3.76 -4.66
C SER A 176 8.34 -4.35 -5.72
N ALA A 177 9.24 -5.25 -5.34
CA ALA A 177 10.14 -5.91 -6.29
C ALA A 177 9.39 -6.80 -7.31
N ALA A 178 8.38 -7.55 -6.86
CA ALA A 178 7.54 -8.36 -7.74
C ALA A 178 6.73 -7.49 -8.72
N ILE A 179 6.20 -6.36 -8.25
CA ILE A 179 5.49 -5.39 -9.10
C ILE A 179 6.45 -4.75 -10.11
N LEU A 180 7.67 -4.41 -9.70
CA LEU A 180 8.68 -3.87 -10.62
C LEU A 180 9.05 -4.87 -11.72
N GLN A 181 9.17 -6.15 -11.40
CA GLN A 181 9.37 -7.20 -12.42
C GLN A 181 8.17 -7.29 -13.37
N GLN A 182 6.95 -7.19 -12.84
CA GLN A 182 5.75 -7.17 -13.67
C GLN A 182 5.72 -5.96 -14.60
N LEU A 183 6.09 -4.76 -14.10
CA LEU A 183 6.19 -3.53 -14.89
C LEU A 183 7.22 -3.63 -16.02
N ASP A 184 8.36 -4.28 -15.75
CA ASP A 184 9.41 -4.50 -16.75
C ASP A 184 8.94 -5.49 -17.84
N LEU A 185 8.23 -6.55 -17.45
CA LEU A 185 7.73 -7.57 -18.38
C LEU A 185 6.55 -7.10 -19.24
N GLN A 186 5.64 -6.30 -18.69
CA GLN A 186 4.46 -5.81 -19.42
C GLN A 186 4.79 -4.73 -20.46
N GLY A 187 5.94 -4.06 -20.32
CA GLY A 187 6.30 -2.91 -21.13
C GLY A 187 5.43 -1.67 -20.85
N GLY A 188 5.65 -0.59 -21.59
CA GLY A 188 4.92 0.68 -21.43
C GLY A 188 5.63 1.74 -20.58
N LEU A 189 6.75 1.39 -19.95
CA LEU A 189 7.70 2.35 -19.38
C LEU A 189 8.96 2.40 -20.25
N SER A 190 9.58 3.58 -20.31
CA SER A 190 10.92 3.70 -20.91
C SER A 190 11.94 2.96 -20.02
N PRO A 191 13.05 2.44 -20.60
CA PRO A 191 14.12 1.85 -19.81
C PRO A 191 14.67 2.78 -18.71
N ALA A 192 14.63 4.10 -18.94
CA ALA A 192 15.00 5.11 -17.95
C ALA A 192 14.03 5.13 -16.77
N ASN A 193 12.71 5.09 -17.01
CA ASN A 193 11.70 5.07 -15.95
C ASN A 193 11.76 3.78 -15.12
N VAL A 194 12.01 2.63 -15.74
CA VAL A 194 12.23 1.37 -15.00
C VAL A 194 13.46 1.49 -14.09
N LYS A 195 14.55 2.11 -14.56
CA LYS A 195 15.72 2.39 -13.73
C LYS A 195 15.40 3.36 -12.58
N HIS A 196 14.58 4.40 -12.79
CA HIS A 196 14.14 5.29 -11.72
C HIS A 196 13.42 4.52 -10.60
N LEU A 197 12.51 3.60 -10.94
CA LEU A 197 11.81 2.77 -9.97
C LEU A 197 12.77 1.80 -9.25
N LYS A 198 13.75 1.25 -9.97
CA LYS A 198 14.79 0.41 -9.37
C LYS A 198 15.68 1.18 -8.39
N ILE A 199 16.02 2.44 -8.71
CA ILE A 199 16.71 3.36 -7.79
C ILE A 199 15.85 3.59 -6.54
N ARG A 200 14.55 3.87 -6.69
CA ARG A 200 13.63 4.03 -5.55
C ARG A 200 13.59 2.79 -4.65
N LEU A 201 13.50 1.59 -5.22
CA LEU A 201 13.51 0.34 -4.48
C LEU A 201 14.82 0.11 -3.72
N LEU A 202 15.96 0.29 -4.38
CA LEU A 202 17.28 0.11 -3.75
C LEU A 202 17.53 1.15 -2.64
N ALA A 203 17.09 2.40 -2.86
CA ALA A 203 17.18 3.45 -1.85
C ALA A 203 16.29 3.15 -0.64
N ALA A 204 15.04 2.71 -0.84
CA ALA A 204 14.16 2.29 0.26
C ALA A 204 14.72 1.10 1.05
N GLN A 205 15.49 0.24 0.40
CA GLN A 205 16.21 -0.87 1.03
C GLN A 205 17.56 -0.44 1.63
N GLY A 206 17.99 0.83 1.52
CA GLY A 206 19.32 1.25 1.98
C GLY A 206 20.50 0.62 1.21
N ARG A 207 20.26 0.01 0.05
CA ARG A 207 21.28 -0.70 -0.76
C ARG A 207 22.13 0.27 -1.59
N ALA A 208 22.82 1.18 -0.90
CA ALA A 208 23.57 2.28 -1.50
C ALA A 208 24.63 1.81 -2.51
N ASN A 209 25.42 0.78 -2.18
CA ASN A 209 26.43 0.24 -3.11
C ASN A 209 25.80 -0.34 -4.38
N ASP A 210 24.72 -1.10 -4.25
CA ASP A 210 24.03 -1.69 -5.40
C ASP A 210 23.42 -0.61 -6.30
N LEU A 211 22.87 0.45 -5.69
CA LEU A 211 22.35 1.63 -6.38
C LEU A 211 23.46 2.32 -7.18
N LEU A 212 24.62 2.57 -6.59
CA LEU A 212 25.74 3.22 -7.26
C LEU A 212 26.38 2.34 -8.35
N SER A 213 26.32 1.02 -8.20
CA SER A 213 26.77 0.05 -9.21
C SER A 213 25.71 -0.28 -10.27
N LEU A 214 24.54 0.37 -10.22
CA LEU A 214 23.42 0.02 -11.07
C LEU A 214 23.81 0.16 -12.56
N PRO A 215 23.66 -0.91 -13.38
CA PRO A 215 24.01 -0.85 -14.78
C PRO A 215 23.26 0.26 -15.52
N GLY A 216 24.04 1.15 -16.08
CA GLY A 216 23.58 2.32 -16.82
C GLY A 216 22.93 3.41 -15.97
N LEU A 217 23.40 3.58 -14.73
CA LEU A 217 23.12 4.75 -13.89
C LEU A 217 23.61 6.05 -14.56
N ARG A 218 24.75 6.01 -15.25
CA ARG A 218 25.31 7.18 -15.95
C ARG A 218 24.34 7.75 -16.98
N GLU A 219 23.73 6.91 -17.81
CA GLU A 219 22.76 7.36 -18.81
C GLU A 219 21.52 7.95 -18.15
N VAL A 220 21.12 7.45 -16.99
CA VAL A 220 20.01 8.04 -16.21
C VAL A 220 20.39 9.44 -15.75
N LEU A 221 21.59 9.63 -15.20
CA LEU A 221 22.06 10.95 -14.73
C LEU A 221 22.21 11.96 -15.88
N LEU A 222 22.62 11.51 -17.08
CA LEU A 222 22.72 12.34 -18.28
C LEU A 222 21.35 12.79 -18.82
N GLN A 223 20.26 12.13 -18.43
CA GLN A 223 18.90 12.44 -18.89
C GLN A 223 18.17 13.45 -17.98
N ASP A 224 18.90 14.12 -17.08
CA ASP A 224 18.35 15.05 -16.09
C ASP A 224 17.16 14.44 -15.31
N PRO A 225 17.42 13.42 -14.47
CA PRO A 225 16.36 12.66 -13.83
C PRO A 225 15.61 13.51 -12.79
N PRO A 226 14.40 13.10 -12.38
CA PRO A 226 13.64 13.82 -11.36
C PRO A 226 14.44 14.07 -10.08
N LEU A 227 14.17 15.19 -9.39
CA LEU A 227 14.86 15.59 -8.16
C LEU A 227 14.95 14.45 -7.13
N LEU A 228 13.88 13.67 -6.94
CA LEU A 228 13.87 12.54 -6.01
C LEU A 228 14.91 11.47 -6.37
N VAL A 229 15.10 11.19 -7.66
CA VAL A 229 16.10 10.23 -8.12
C VAL A 229 17.50 10.79 -7.88
N LYS A 230 17.72 12.09 -8.16
CA LYS A 230 18.98 12.77 -7.85
C LYS A 230 19.30 12.70 -6.36
N ASP A 231 18.32 13.02 -5.50
CA ASP A 231 18.44 12.97 -4.04
C ASP A 231 18.80 11.57 -3.54
N MET A 232 18.13 10.53 -4.04
CA MET A 232 18.42 9.14 -3.68
C MET A 232 19.83 8.70 -4.10
N VAL A 233 20.29 9.12 -5.27
CA VAL A 233 21.66 8.83 -5.75
C VAL A 233 22.70 9.57 -4.90
N LEU A 234 22.48 10.85 -4.60
CA LEU A 234 23.38 11.64 -3.75
C LEU A 234 23.42 11.09 -2.31
N SER A 235 22.27 10.71 -1.76
CA SER A 235 22.17 10.10 -0.42
C SER A 235 22.88 8.73 -0.37
N ALA A 236 22.79 7.94 -1.43
CA ALA A 236 23.54 6.70 -1.56
C ALA A 236 25.06 6.95 -1.65
N LEU A 237 25.49 7.98 -2.39
CA LEU A 237 26.89 8.39 -2.48
C LEU A 237 27.42 8.86 -1.13
N PHE A 238 26.63 9.64 -0.40
CA PHE A 238 26.94 10.07 0.95
C PHE A 238 27.28 8.85 1.83
N ALA A 239 26.34 7.93 1.97
CA ALA A 239 26.51 6.80 2.90
C ALA A 239 27.60 5.81 2.45
N ALA A 240 27.70 5.53 1.15
CA ALA A 240 28.64 4.53 0.64
C ALA A 240 30.10 5.01 0.60
N ARG A 241 30.34 6.32 0.45
CA ARG A 241 31.68 6.87 0.12
C ARG A 241 32.12 8.05 0.99
N ILE A 242 31.22 8.96 1.35
CA ILE A 242 31.57 10.22 2.01
C ILE A 242 31.52 10.12 3.54
N GLU A 243 30.45 9.52 4.08
CA GLU A 243 30.25 9.37 5.52
C GLU A 243 31.45 8.72 6.25
N PRO A 244 32.10 7.66 5.70
CA PRO A 244 33.26 7.05 6.36
C PRO A 244 34.43 8.01 6.56
N ALA A 245 34.68 8.90 5.61
CA ALA A 245 35.77 9.87 5.71
C ALA A 245 35.41 11.00 6.67
N LEU A 246 34.19 11.55 6.55
CA LEU A 246 33.72 12.65 7.42
C LEU A 246 33.64 12.25 8.89
N THR A 247 33.23 11.02 9.20
CA THR A 247 33.17 10.52 10.59
C THR A 247 34.54 10.40 11.26
N THR A 248 35.62 10.37 10.48
CA THR A 248 37.00 10.44 10.97
C THR A 248 37.59 11.85 10.95
N GLY A 249 36.79 12.87 10.63
CA GLY A 249 37.23 14.25 10.45
C GLY A 249 38.09 14.48 9.21
N ASN A 250 38.17 13.50 8.29
CA ASN A 250 39.03 13.55 7.11
C ASN A 250 38.29 14.14 5.90
N LEU A 251 38.25 15.47 5.81
CA LEU A 251 37.65 16.17 4.67
C LEU A 251 38.37 15.87 3.35
N THR A 252 39.69 15.79 3.36
CA THR A 252 40.49 15.45 2.17
C THR A 252 40.12 14.08 1.63
N GLY A 253 39.98 13.08 2.51
CA GLY A 253 39.53 11.74 2.14
C GLY A 253 38.09 11.72 1.59
N ALA A 254 37.21 12.60 2.08
CA ALA A 254 35.87 12.74 1.54
C ALA A 254 35.88 13.31 0.11
N VAL A 255 36.73 14.31 -0.15
CA VAL A 255 36.96 14.86 -1.49
C VAL A 255 37.56 13.82 -2.42
N GLU A 256 38.60 13.10 -1.97
CA GLU A 256 39.23 12.03 -2.73
C GLU A 256 38.20 10.95 -3.10
N ALA A 257 37.38 10.50 -2.15
CA ALA A 257 36.32 9.53 -2.39
C ALA A 257 35.28 10.01 -3.42
N LEU A 258 34.97 11.30 -3.44
CA LEU A 258 34.08 11.91 -4.43
C LEU A 258 34.73 11.95 -5.82
N THR A 259 36.02 12.26 -5.91
CA THR A 259 36.77 12.30 -7.19
C THR A 259 37.13 10.93 -7.76
N ALA A 260 37.33 9.93 -6.89
CA ALA A 260 37.62 8.55 -7.26
C ALA A 260 36.36 7.79 -7.71
N SER A 261 35.18 8.22 -7.25
CA SER A 261 33.90 7.78 -7.79
C SER A 261 33.74 8.40 -9.18
N ASP A 262 33.43 7.59 -10.21
CA ASP A 262 33.31 8.05 -11.60
C ASP A 262 32.68 9.46 -11.72
N SER A 263 33.29 10.32 -12.53
CA SER A 263 33.01 11.77 -12.72
C SER A 263 31.56 12.16 -13.08
N ASN A 264 30.65 11.19 -13.11
CA ASN A 264 29.24 11.31 -13.45
C ASN A 264 28.43 12.14 -12.43
N PHE A 265 28.89 12.26 -11.18
CA PHE A 265 28.16 13.00 -10.14
C PHE A 265 28.30 14.52 -10.25
N SER A 266 29.25 15.02 -11.06
CA SER A 266 29.33 16.44 -11.37
C SER A 266 28.10 16.94 -12.14
N LEU A 267 27.33 16.04 -12.75
CA LEU A 267 26.05 16.32 -13.44
C LEU A 267 24.89 16.61 -12.47
N LEU A 268 25.07 16.37 -11.17
CA LEU A 268 24.05 16.58 -10.15
C LEU A 268 24.20 17.91 -9.39
N SER A 269 25.13 18.76 -9.82
CA SER A 269 25.49 20.01 -9.14
C SER A 269 24.45 21.12 -9.31
N ASP A 270 23.57 21.02 -10.31
CA ASP A 270 22.57 22.04 -10.62
C ASP A 270 21.27 21.77 -9.82
N GLY A 271 21.06 22.53 -8.75
CA GLY A 271 19.78 22.49 -8.03
C GLY A 271 19.73 23.35 -6.77
N ASN A 272 18.50 23.70 -6.37
CA ASN A 272 18.26 24.37 -5.09
C ASN A 272 18.54 23.38 -3.93
N LEU A 273 19.62 23.62 -3.17
CA LEU A 273 20.03 22.80 -2.02
C LEU A 273 18.89 22.53 -1.03
N LEU A 274 18.00 23.50 -0.83
CA LEU A 274 16.87 23.37 0.09
C LEU A 274 15.87 22.27 -0.32
N ALA A 275 15.89 21.85 -1.58
CA ALA A 275 15.02 20.79 -2.09
C ALA A 275 15.57 19.38 -1.82
N TYR A 276 16.85 19.26 -1.47
CA TYR A 276 17.52 17.98 -1.21
C TYR A 276 17.49 17.61 0.28
N SER A 277 17.63 16.32 0.57
CA SER A 277 17.87 15.79 1.93
C SER A 277 19.22 16.25 2.47
N ASP A 278 19.40 16.20 3.80
CA ASP A 278 20.65 16.63 4.44
C ASP A 278 21.87 15.86 3.94
N GLN A 279 21.72 14.55 3.69
CA GLN A 279 22.78 13.70 3.14
C GLN A 279 23.22 14.16 1.74
N ALA A 280 22.24 14.45 0.87
CA ALA A 280 22.50 14.95 -0.47
C ALA A 280 23.11 16.36 -0.44
N VAL A 281 22.65 17.23 0.46
CA VAL A 281 23.24 18.55 0.70
C VAL A 281 24.70 18.42 1.12
N THR A 282 25.04 17.54 2.06
CA THR A 282 26.43 17.30 2.47
C THR A 282 27.32 16.92 1.29
N VAL A 283 26.86 16.04 0.40
CA VAL A 283 27.61 15.65 -0.81
C VAL A 283 27.88 16.86 -1.70
N LEU A 284 26.87 17.70 -1.93
CA LEU A 284 26.98 18.88 -2.77
C LEU A 284 27.96 19.91 -2.18
N LEU A 285 27.92 20.14 -0.85
CA LEU A 285 28.85 21.03 -0.16
C LEU A 285 30.30 20.53 -0.25
N VAL A 286 30.54 19.23 -0.05
CA VAL A 286 31.87 18.61 -0.23
C VAL A 286 32.33 18.75 -1.69
N GLY A 287 31.41 18.63 -2.64
CA GLY A 287 31.67 18.86 -4.06
C GLY A 287 32.08 20.30 -4.39
N MET A 288 31.38 21.30 -3.85
CA MET A 288 31.75 22.73 -4.01
C MET A 288 33.14 23.00 -3.43
N HIS A 289 33.43 22.45 -2.25
CA HIS A 289 34.75 22.56 -1.63
C HIS A 289 35.84 21.94 -2.53
N ALA A 290 35.59 20.75 -3.09
CA ALA A 290 36.50 20.07 -4.00
C ALA A 290 36.81 20.88 -5.29
N ARG A 291 35.85 21.68 -5.77
CA ARG A 291 36.00 22.54 -6.96
C ARG A 291 36.62 23.90 -6.66
N GLY A 292 36.79 24.25 -5.38
CA GLY A 292 37.31 25.56 -4.98
C GLY A 292 36.28 26.69 -5.04
N GLU A 293 34.98 26.37 -5.04
CA GLU A 293 33.87 27.33 -5.12
C GLU A 293 33.57 27.96 -3.76
N ALA A 294 34.57 28.61 -3.13
CA ALA A 294 34.51 29.08 -1.75
C ALA A 294 33.37 30.09 -1.47
N GLU A 295 33.11 31.01 -2.40
CA GLU A 295 32.03 32.01 -2.27
C GLU A 295 30.64 31.38 -2.35
N GLU A 296 30.43 30.44 -3.28
CA GLU A 296 29.16 29.74 -3.44
C GLU A 296 28.90 28.79 -2.27
N LEU A 297 29.94 28.12 -1.79
CA LEU A 297 29.89 27.29 -0.58
C LEU A 297 29.46 28.11 0.64
N SER A 298 30.07 29.29 0.85
CA SER A 298 29.74 30.17 1.98
C SER A 298 28.31 30.69 1.89
N ARG A 299 27.86 31.13 0.70
CA ARG A 299 26.46 31.55 0.46
C ARG A 299 25.46 30.42 0.70
N SER A 300 25.80 29.21 0.28
CA SER A 300 24.98 28.01 0.44
C SER A 300 24.82 27.62 1.91
N ILE A 301 25.90 27.66 2.69
CA ILE A 301 25.88 27.41 4.14
C ILE A 301 25.03 28.46 4.85
N ALA A 302 25.21 29.75 4.55
CA ALA A 302 24.41 30.81 5.15
C ALA A 302 22.90 30.64 4.87
N ARG A 303 22.53 30.18 3.67
CA ARG A 303 21.14 29.90 3.31
C ARG A 303 20.56 28.71 4.10
N LEU A 304 21.35 27.65 4.32
CA LEU A 304 20.94 26.50 5.14
C LEU A 304 20.75 26.90 6.60
N ASP A 305 21.68 27.69 7.15
CA ASP A 305 21.61 28.19 8.53
C ASP A 305 20.35 29.08 8.71
N ALA A 306 20.03 29.96 7.74
CA ALA A 306 18.84 30.81 7.77
C ALA A 306 17.51 30.03 7.77
N GLU A 307 17.48 28.85 7.14
CA GLU A 307 16.32 27.95 7.10
C GLU A 307 16.31 26.94 8.27
N GLY A 308 17.22 27.10 9.25
CA GLY A 308 17.32 26.22 10.42
C GLY A 308 17.91 24.83 10.13
N ARG A 309 18.51 24.62 8.94
CA ARG A 309 19.12 23.36 8.50
C ARG A 309 20.64 23.33 8.66
N GLY A 310 21.18 24.12 9.59
CA GLY A 310 22.62 24.23 9.82
C GLY A 310 23.30 22.94 10.28
N GLU A 311 22.55 21.99 10.85
CA GLU A 311 23.05 20.66 11.23
C GLU A 311 23.49 19.81 10.03
N ALA A 312 22.98 20.09 8.82
CA ALA A 312 23.37 19.39 7.60
C ALA A 312 24.79 19.75 7.11
N VAL A 313 25.40 20.80 7.67
CA VAL A 313 26.75 21.27 7.33
C VAL A 313 27.77 20.48 8.16
N PRO A 314 28.68 19.72 7.53
CA PRO A 314 29.73 19.02 8.26
C PRO A 314 30.60 19.97 9.07
N ASP A 315 31.00 19.58 10.29
CA ASP A 315 31.89 20.36 11.15
C ASP A 315 33.18 20.79 10.43
N ALA A 316 33.70 19.94 9.54
CA ALA A 316 34.88 20.21 8.74
C ALA A 316 34.72 21.41 7.77
N LEU A 317 33.49 21.80 7.44
CA LEU A 317 33.17 22.95 6.60
C LEU A 317 32.70 24.17 7.41
N ALA A 318 32.65 24.08 8.75
CA ALA A 318 32.16 25.15 9.61
C ALA A 318 32.95 26.47 9.46
N SER A 319 34.21 26.42 9.05
CA SER A 319 35.04 27.62 8.80
C SER A 319 34.47 28.54 7.71
N TYR A 320 33.68 28.01 6.78
CA TYR A 320 33.05 28.81 5.72
C TYR A 320 31.86 29.65 6.21
N ARG A 321 31.36 29.42 7.45
CA ARG A 321 30.36 30.31 8.08
C ARG A 321 30.91 31.71 8.34
N GLN A 322 32.18 31.81 8.68
CA GLN A 322 32.83 33.07 9.09
C GLN A 322 33.10 34.03 7.91
N LEU A 323 33.22 33.51 6.68
CA LEU A 323 33.52 34.33 5.49
C LEU A 323 32.40 35.36 5.18
N VAL A 324 31.15 35.03 5.50
CA VAL A 324 29.97 35.89 5.25
C VAL A 324 29.86 37.04 6.27
N GLU A 325 30.31 36.83 7.52
CA GLU A 325 30.35 37.90 8.52
C GLU A 325 31.34 39.03 8.12
N THR A 326 32.42 38.68 7.40
CA THR A 326 33.41 39.64 6.91
C THR A 326 32.98 40.49 5.70
N GLU A 327 32.00 40.06 4.90
CA GLU A 327 31.50 40.83 3.75
C GLU A 327 30.34 41.77 4.10
N SER A 328 29.85 41.73 5.35
CA SER A 328 28.78 42.60 5.86
C SER A 328 29.29 43.96 6.36
N ALA A 329 30.24 44.57 5.64
CA ALA A 329 30.60 45.96 5.84
C ALA A 329 31.05 46.62 4.53
N PRO A 330 30.22 47.54 4.01
CA PRO A 330 30.74 48.86 3.67
C PRO A 330 30.05 49.93 4.51
N SER A 331 30.87 50.80 5.08
CA SER A 331 30.46 52.07 5.64
C SER A 331 30.07 53.08 4.55
N ASP A 332 29.21 54.01 4.96
CA ASP A 332 28.94 55.34 4.38
C ASP A 332 27.91 55.46 3.23
N GLY A 333 26.65 55.64 3.65
CA GLY A 333 25.98 56.93 3.53
C GLY A 333 25.14 57.21 2.28
N VAL A 334 23.82 56.92 2.33
CA VAL A 334 22.76 57.67 1.63
C VAL A 334 21.45 57.64 2.44
N ASP A 335 20.79 58.80 2.52
CA ASP A 335 19.54 59.15 3.20
C ASP A 335 18.33 58.19 3.04
N PRO A 336 17.39 58.17 4.00
CA PRO A 336 16.13 57.44 3.88
C PRO A 336 15.11 58.28 3.10
N ALA A 337 15.00 58.06 1.79
CA ALA A 337 13.91 58.58 0.99
C ALA A 337 13.41 57.53 -0.01
N SER A 338 12.24 56.96 0.32
CA SER A 338 11.15 56.62 -0.60
C SER A 338 11.53 56.17 -2.02
N ALA A 339 11.49 54.86 -2.25
CA ALA A 339 11.05 54.33 -3.54
C ALA A 339 10.42 52.94 -3.33
N ALA A 340 9.09 52.92 -3.17
CA ALA A 340 8.31 51.72 -3.44
C ALA A 340 8.49 51.40 -4.93
N VAL A 341 9.23 50.34 -5.23
CA VAL A 341 9.23 49.74 -6.57
C VAL A 341 8.06 48.77 -6.56
N GLU A 342 6.96 49.21 -7.16
CA GLU A 342 5.89 48.36 -7.61
C GLU A 342 6.49 47.27 -8.52
N GLU A 343 6.36 46.01 -8.13
CA GLU A 343 6.45 44.90 -9.06
C GLU A 343 5.44 45.14 -10.19
N PRO A 344 5.81 44.97 -11.48
CA PRO A 344 4.88 45.14 -12.57
C PRO A 344 3.77 44.10 -12.42
N ALA A 345 2.55 44.59 -12.23
CA ALA A 345 1.33 43.80 -12.30
C ALA A 345 1.26 43.12 -13.68
N ASP A 346 1.44 41.80 -13.70
CA ASP A 346 1.10 40.97 -14.86
C ASP A 346 -0.39 41.15 -15.18
N PRO A 347 -0.77 41.19 -16.47
CA PRO A 347 -2.10 41.57 -16.89
C PRO A 347 -3.16 40.56 -16.41
N GLU A 348 -4.16 41.10 -15.70
CA GLU A 348 -5.40 40.43 -15.34
C GLU A 348 -6.07 39.80 -16.59
N GLY A 349 -6.20 38.47 -16.60
CA GLY A 349 -6.89 37.76 -17.67
C GLY A 349 -6.44 36.32 -17.89
N GLY A 350 -6.23 35.54 -16.83
CA GLY A 350 -6.01 34.08 -16.90
C GLY A 350 -6.85 33.38 -15.83
N PRO A 351 -7.28 32.12 -16.04
CA PRO A 351 -8.19 31.45 -15.12
C PRO A 351 -7.58 31.43 -13.72
N THR A 352 -8.38 31.83 -12.74
CA THR A 352 -8.07 31.84 -11.31
C THR A 352 -7.17 30.65 -10.94
N LYS A 353 -5.93 30.95 -10.49
CA LYS A 353 -5.02 29.95 -9.91
C LYS A 353 -5.76 29.26 -8.76
N VAL A 354 -6.27 28.05 -8.98
CA VAL A 354 -6.90 27.24 -7.94
C VAL A 354 -5.83 26.94 -6.89
N SER A 355 -5.87 27.62 -5.76
CA SER A 355 -5.02 27.31 -4.61
C SER A 355 -5.59 26.09 -3.90
N LEU A 356 -5.00 24.92 -4.12
CA LEU A 356 -5.32 23.71 -3.36
C LEU A 356 -4.64 23.82 -1.99
N ALA A 357 -5.38 24.22 -0.97
CA ALA A 357 -4.89 24.51 0.39
C ALA A 357 -5.13 23.36 1.36
N THR A 358 -6.11 22.48 1.10
CA THR A 358 -6.47 21.37 2.01
C THR A 358 -6.42 20.00 1.32
N TRP A 359 -6.25 18.92 2.10
CA TRP A 359 -6.34 17.55 1.57
C TRP A 359 -7.70 17.26 0.92
N GLY A 360 -8.79 17.81 1.47
CA GLY A 360 -10.12 17.67 0.88
C GLY A 360 -10.21 18.27 -0.53
N GLU A 361 -9.62 19.44 -0.77
CA GLU A 361 -9.54 20.05 -2.10
C GLU A 361 -8.66 19.23 -3.05
N VAL A 362 -7.50 18.77 -2.59
CA VAL A 362 -6.59 17.94 -3.39
C VAL A 362 -7.28 16.67 -3.85
N ILE A 363 -7.96 15.95 -2.96
CA ILE A 363 -8.64 14.69 -3.30
C ILE A 363 -9.80 14.93 -4.28
N ARG A 364 -10.61 15.98 -4.09
CA ARG A 364 -11.68 16.33 -5.05
C ARG A 364 -11.12 16.69 -6.41
N ALA A 365 -10.06 17.50 -6.46
CA ALA A 365 -9.43 17.92 -7.71
C ALA A 365 -8.78 16.74 -8.45
N VAL A 366 -8.15 15.81 -7.72
CA VAL A 366 -7.63 14.55 -8.28
C VAL A 366 -8.76 13.66 -8.81
N ALA A 367 -9.86 13.51 -8.07
CA ALA A 367 -11.04 12.76 -8.50
C ALA A 367 -11.63 13.34 -9.80
N GLN A 368 -11.65 14.67 -9.93
CA GLN A 368 -12.15 15.38 -11.12
C GLN A 368 -11.15 15.41 -12.29
N GLY A 369 -9.94 14.87 -12.12
CA GLY A 369 -8.93 14.81 -13.18
C GLY A 369 -8.16 16.11 -13.40
N GLU A 370 -8.11 17.01 -12.41
CA GLU A 370 -7.43 18.28 -12.55
C GLU A 370 -5.91 18.14 -12.60
N LYS A 371 -5.30 18.64 -13.68
CA LYS A 371 -3.86 18.57 -13.91
C LYS A 371 -3.04 19.23 -12.79
N VAL A 372 -3.54 20.34 -12.24
CA VAL A 372 -2.88 21.08 -11.14
C VAL A 372 -2.73 20.19 -9.90
N ALA A 373 -3.75 19.40 -9.59
CA ALA A 373 -3.75 18.49 -8.44
C ALA A 373 -2.81 17.30 -8.65
N PHE A 374 -2.74 16.75 -9.87
CA PHE A 374 -1.77 15.72 -10.23
C PHE A 374 -0.33 16.23 -10.10
N ASP A 375 -0.04 17.43 -10.59
CA ASP A 375 1.28 18.04 -10.48
C ASP A 375 1.65 18.36 -9.01
N LEU A 376 0.68 18.75 -8.19
CA LEU A 376 0.88 18.92 -6.75
C LEU A 376 1.19 17.59 -6.06
N CYS A 377 0.38 16.55 -6.27
CA CYS A 377 0.61 15.22 -5.69
C CYS A 377 1.97 14.65 -6.10
N ARG A 378 2.36 14.83 -7.37
CA ARG A 378 3.70 14.44 -7.85
C ARG A 378 4.81 15.21 -7.13
N LYS A 379 4.62 16.50 -6.84
CA LYS A 379 5.58 17.28 -6.02
C LYS A 379 5.62 16.80 -4.58
N LEU A 380 4.49 16.40 -4.00
CA LEU A 380 4.40 15.86 -2.64
C LEU A 380 5.10 14.51 -2.52
N ASP A 381 4.93 13.61 -3.50
CA ASP A 381 5.66 12.33 -3.58
C ASP A 381 7.19 12.56 -3.65
N VAL A 382 7.62 13.62 -4.34
CA VAL A 382 9.03 13.99 -4.53
C VAL A 382 9.66 14.64 -3.30
N ARG A 383 8.89 15.28 -2.41
CA ARG A 383 9.42 15.90 -1.18
C ARG A 383 9.47 14.88 -0.02
N ARG A 384 10.63 14.25 0.13
CA ARG A 384 11.03 13.52 1.35
C ARG A 384 11.92 14.32 2.30
N GLY A 385 11.99 15.65 2.17
CA GLY A 385 12.56 16.48 3.23
C GLY A 385 11.67 16.43 4.48
N ASP A 386 12.26 16.53 5.68
CA ASP A 386 11.59 16.42 6.97
C ASP A 386 10.56 17.53 7.27
N ALA A 387 10.41 18.52 6.38
CA ALA A 387 9.44 19.60 6.52
C ALA A 387 8.08 19.20 5.91
N PRO A 388 7.01 19.05 6.71
CA PRO A 388 5.67 18.75 6.23
C PRO A 388 5.17 19.87 5.31
N VAL A 389 4.37 19.52 4.30
CA VAL A 389 3.67 20.55 3.53
C VAL A 389 2.56 21.09 4.39
N GLN A 390 2.59 22.39 4.66
CA GLN A 390 1.54 23.10 5.39
C GLN A 390 0.27 23.17 4.54
N LEU A 391 -0.44 22.05 4.42
CA LEU A 391 -1.84 22.03 4.02
C LEU A 391 -2.68 22.38 5.27
N GLU A 392 -3.71 23.19 5.08
CA GLU A 392 -4.66 23.50 6.14
C GLU A 392 -5.44 22.22 6.54
N MET A 393 -5.79 22.12 7.82
CA MET A 393 -6.48 20.94 8.34
C MET A 393 -7.92 20.86 7.79
N THR A 394 -8.22 19.78 7.07
CA THR A 394 -9.61 19.36 6.80
C THR A 394 -10.17 18.62 8.01
N SER A 395 -11.47 18.76 8.30
CA SER A 395 -12.12 17.93 9.33
C SER A 395 -12.21 16.46 8.88
N ASP A 396 -12.04 15.52 9.82
CA ASP A 396 -12.05 14.08 9.50
C ASP A 396 -13.39 13.60 8.93
N SER A 397 -14.51 14.12 9.44
CA SER A 397 -15.84 13.79 8.91
C SER A 397 -16.04 14.27 7.47
N GLU A 398 -15.50 15.45 7.13
CA GLU A 398 -15.59 15.97 5.77
C GLU A 398 -14.74 15.13 4.83
N LEU A 399 -13.51 14.80 5.22
CA LEU A 399 -12.59 14.01 4.41
C LEU A 399 -13.12 12.58 4.19
N ALA A 400 -13.66 11.95 5.24
CA ALA A 400 -14.34 10.66 5.14
C ALA A 400 -15.56 10.72 4.21
N GLY A 401 -16.34 11.81 4.27
CA GLY A 401 -17.45 12.07 3.36
C GLY A 401 -17.01 12.12 1.90
N ILE A 402 -15.90 12.83 1.62
CA ILE A 402 -15.32 12.88 0.27
C ILE A 402 -14.98 11.48 -0.23
N PHE A 403 -14.22 10.70 0.54
CA PHE A 403 -13.81 9.34 0.13
C PHE A 403 -14.99 8.40 -0.10
N LYS A 404 -16.05 8.55 0.71
CA LYS A 404 -17.25 7.71 0.63
C LYS A 404 -18.07 7.98 -0.63
N ASP A 405 -18.08 9.22 -1.11
CA ASP A 405 -18.90 9.65 -2.25
C ASP A 405 -18.19 9.50 -3.60
N LEU A 406 -16.92 9.07 -3.62
CA LEU A 406 -16.17 8.79 -4.85
C LEU A 406 -16.78 7.59 -5.61
N SER A 407 -16.93 7.75 -6.92
CA SER A 407 -17.15 6.62 -7.84
C SER A 407 -15.90 5.76 -7.99
N ASP A 408 -16.03 4.55 -8.55
CA ASP A 408 -14.89 3.65 -8.75
C ASP A 408 -13.78 4.28 -9.61
N ALA A 409 -14.14 5.04 -10.64
CA ALA A 409 -13.17 5.72 -11.51
C ALA A 409 -12.43 6.85 -10.80
N GLU A 410 -13.15 7.65 -10.00
CA GLU A 410 -12.58 8.71 -9.17
C GLU A 410 -11.68 8.12 -8.08
N TYR A 411 -12.11 7.02 -7.46
CA TYR A 411 -11.32 6.31 -6.46
C TYR A 411 -10.04 5.70 -7.05
N GLU A 412 -10.05 5.18 -8.28
CA GLU A 412 -8.81 4.77 -8.98
C GLU A 412 -7.87 5.96 -9.22
N ALA A 413 -8.38 7.13 -9.61
CA ALA A 413 -7.54 8.32 -9.77
C ALA A 413 -6.93 8.78 -8.42
N VAL A 414 -7.75 8.84 -7.37
CA VAL A 414 -7.29 9.18 -6.01
C VAL A 414 -6.27 8.16 -5.51
N TRP A 415 -6.51 6.87 -5.72
CA TRP A 415 -5.56 5.81 -5.40
C TRP A 415 -4.23 6.00 -6.12
N GLN A 416 -4.28 6.30 -7.41
CA GLN A 416 -3.10 6.42 -8.25
C GLN A 416 -2.23 7.62 -7.89
N TYR A 417 -2.83 8.75 -7.53
CA TYR A 417 -2.09 10.01 -7.40
C TYR A 417 -2.04 10.56 -5.98
N ALA A 418 -3.14 10.48 -5.22
CA ALA A 418 -3.26 11.20 -3.94
C ALA A 418 -3.06 10.30 -2.71
N LEU A 419 -3.41 9.02 -2.77
CA LEU A 419 -3.40 8.15 -1.59
C LEU A 419 -1.99 7.94 -1.02
N GLY A 420 -0.99 7.68 -1.88
CA GLY A 420 0.41 7.53 -1.44
C GLY A 420 0.93 8.77 -0.70
N PRO A 421 0.89 9.96 -1.31
CA PRO A 421 1.25 11.21 -0.65
C PRO A 421 0.46 11.48 0.63
N PHE A 422 -0.84 11.19 0.65
CA PHE A 422 -1.69 11.35 1.83
C PHE A 422 -1.23 10.45 2.98
N LEU A 423 -1.06 9.15 2.75
CA LEU A 423 -0.60 8.21 3.76
C LEU A 423 0.82 8.55 4.24
N GLN A 424 1.69 9.00 3.33
CA GLN A 424 3.04 9.45 3.69
C GLN A 424 3.00 10.67 4.63
N GLU A 425 2.09 11.61 4.40
CA GLU A 425 1.90 12.75 5.31
C GLU A 425 1.39 12.29 6.69
N LEU A 426 0.46 11.33 6.73
CA LEU A 426 -0.02 10.78 8.01
C LEU A 426 1.06 10.03 8.79
N THR A 427 2.02 9.41 8.10
CA THR A 427 3.15 8.74 8.80
C THR A 427 4.13 9.72 9.44
N ARG A 428 4.17 10.97 8.95
CA ARG A 428 5.10 12.03 9.38
C ARG A 428 4.49 13.03 10.35
N SER A 429 3.18 13.24 10.26
CA SER A 429 2.46 14.22 11.04
C SER A 429 1.78 13.58 12.25
N GLU A 430 1.39 14.41 13.22
CA GLU A 430 0.52 14.00 14.32
C GLU A 430 -0.97 14.16 13.97
N LEU A 431 -1.31 14.06 12.68
CA LEU A 431 -2.69 14.18 12.20
C LEU A 431 -3.45 12.86 12.38
N TYR A 432 -4.69 12.95 12.87
CA TYR A 432 -5.53 11.79 13.19
C TYR A 432 -6.84 11.84 12.40
N TYR A 433 -6.96 10.97 11.38
CA TYR A 433 -8.14 10.88 10.51
C TYR A 433 -8.86 9.53 10.64
N ARG A 434 -9.43 9.25 11.80
CA ARG A 434 -10.06 7.96 12.15
C ARG A 434 -11.15 7.54 11.15
N GLN A 435 -12.12 8.40 10.87
CA GLN A 435 -13.24 8.11 9.98
C GLN A 435 -12.77 7.93 8.53
N THR A 436 -11.80 8.74 8.12
CA THR A 436 -11.18 8.64 6.79
C THR A 436 -10.47 7.30 6.62
N LEU A 437 -9.65 6.90 7.60
CA LEU A 437 -8.93 5.61 7.58
C LEU A 437 -9.91 4.43 7.51
N THR A 438 -11.00 4.45 8.29
CA THR A 438 -12.07 3.44 8.21
C THR A 438 -12.72 3.39 6.82
N THR A 439 -12.96 4.55 6.20
CA THR A 439 -13.59 4.65 4.88
C THR A 439 -12.66 4.12 3.77
N VAL A 440 -11.38 4.49 3.80
CA VAL A 440 -10.37 3.99 2.85
C VAL A 440 -10.21 2.49 3.00
N MET A 441 -10.11 1.99 4.23
CA MET A 441 -10.02 0.55 4.51
C MET A 441 -11.22 -0.22 3.94
N ARG A 442 -12.45 0.27 4.16
CA ARG A 442 -13.67 -0.36 3.64
C ARG A 442 -13.62 -0.52 2.12
N SER A 443 -13.10 0.47 1.41
CA SER A 443 -12.92 0.41 -0.04
C SER A 443 -11.90 -0.66 -0.45
N ILE A 444 -10.75 -0.74 0.24
CA ILE A 444 -9.73 -1.77 -0.02
C ILE A 444 -10.30 -3.18 0.17
N VAL A 445 -10.89 -3.45 1.33
CA VAL A 445 -11.38 -4.79 1.70
C VAL A 445 -12.51 -5.26 0.78
N SER A 446 -13.36 -4.34 0.30
CA SER A 446 -14.50 -4.71 -0.55
C SER A 446 -14.15 -4.98 -2.02
N GLN A 447 -13.05 -4.42 -2.52
CA GLN A 447 -12.74 -4.43 -3.95
C GLN A 447 -11.35 -5.00 -4.30
N ARG A 448 -10.39 -5.02 -3.35
CA ARG A 448 -8.95 -5.04 -3.66
C ARG A 448 -8.13 -5.79 -2.61
N CYS A 449 -7.96 -7.09 -2.82
CA CYS A 449 -7.30 -7.99 -1.86
C CYS A 449 -5.96 -8.58 -2.35
N ASP A 450 -5.25 -7.90 -3.25
CA ASP A 450 -3.91 -8.34 -3.66
C ASP A 450 -2.81 -7.90 -2.67
N PRO A 451 -1.59 -8.47 -2.74
CA PRO A 451 -0.55 -8.24 -1.73
C PRO A 451 -0.19 -6.78 -1.48
N ALA A 452 -0.25 -5.89 -2.48
CA ALA A 452 0.06 -4.47 -2.28
C ALA A 452 -1.03 -3.78 -1.46
N ASN A 453 -2.29 -4.08 -1.77
CA ASN A 453 -3.43 -3.55 -1.03
C ASN A 453 -3.49 -4.08 0.41
N LEU A 454 -3.12 -5.35 0.63
CA LEU A 454 -3.00 -5.89 1.99
C LEU A 454 -1.86 -5.22 2.78
N ALA A 455 -0.76 -4.83 2.13
CA ALA A 455 0.29 -4.05 2.78
C ALA A 455 -0.22 -2.65 3.20
N VAL A 456 -1.00 -1.98 2.34
CA VAL A 456 -1.65 -0.70 2.69
C VAL A 456 -2.63 -0.87 3.84
N LEU A 457 -3.41 -1.96 3.84
CA LEU A 457 -4.34 -2.25 4.91
C LEU A 457 -3.62 -2.40 6.28
N ASP A 458 -2.42 -2.95 6.30
CA ASP A 458 -1.59 -3.05 7.52
C ASP A 458 -1.12 -1.68 8.02
N LEU A 459 -0.68 -0.82 7.10
CA LEU A 459 -0.37 0.58 7.41
C LEU A 459 -1.61 1.34 7.92
N LEU A 460 -2.79 1.14 7.30
CA LEU A 460 -4.03 1.78 7.73
C LEU A 460 -4.44 1.33 9.14
N LEU A 461 -4.31 0.03 9.44
CA LEU A 461 -4.58 -0.49 10.79
C LEU A 461 -3.63 0.14 11.81
N GLU A 462 -2.34 0.26 11.47
CA GLU A 462 -1.37 0.94 12.34
C GLU A 462 -1.77 2.40 12.64
N LEU A 463 -2.01 3.18 11.58
CA LEU A 463 -2.38 4.58 11.70
C LEU A 463 -3.68 4.74 12.51
N PHE A 464 -4.65 3.85 12.29
CA PHE A 464 -5.90 3.84 13.02
C PHE A 464 -5.69 3.54 14.51
N LEU A 465 -4.94 2.49 14.86
CA LEU A 465 -4.71 2.12 16.26
C LEU A 465 -3.89 3.17 17.02
N ARG A 466 -2.98 3.89 16.34
CA ARG A 466 -2.23 5.02 16.92
C ARG A 466 -3.12 6.19 17.35
N THR A 467 -4.32 6.31 16.80
CA THR A 467 -5.27 7.38 17.16
C THR A 467 -5.99 7.17 18.50
N ALA A 468 -5.76 6.02 19.16
CA ALA A 468 -6.49 5.60 20.37
C ALA A 468 -8.02 5.66 20.19
N PRO A 469 -8.60 4.82 19.31
CA PRO A 469 -10.01 4.86 18.97
C PRO A 469 -10.92 4.55 20.17
N THR A 470 -12.14 5.09 20.14
CA THR A 470 -13.19 4.73 21.09
C THR A 470 -13.67 3.28 20.87
N ALA A 471 -14.42 2.73 21.82
CA ALA A 471 -14.97 1.38 21.72
C ALA A 471 -15.88 1.17 20.49
N GLU A 472 -16.67 2.19 20.13
CA GLU A 472 -17.58 2.16 18.98
C GLU A 472 -16.79 2.18 17.67
N GLU A 473 -15.86 3.13 17.52
CA GLU A 473 -15.02 3.24 16.32
C GLU A 473 -14.16 2.00 16.10
N TYR A 474 -13.60 1.45 17.19
CA TYR A 474 -12.80 0.23 17.14
C TYR A 474 -13.63 -0.96 16.64
N SER A 475 -14.83 -1.15 17.20
CA SER A 475 -15.73 -2.22 16.77
C SER A 475 -16.14 -2.05 15.31
N GLU A 476 -16.52 -0.83 14.88
CA GLU A 476 -16.87 -0.57 13.48
C GLU A 476 -15.69 -0.89 12.54
N PHE A 477 -14.48 -0.44 12.87
CA PHE A 477 -13.30 -0.72 12.06
C PHE A 477 -13.05 -2.23 11.91
N LEU A 478 -13.10 -2.98 13.02
CA LEU A 478 -12.88 -4.43 13.00
C LEU A 478 -13.98 -5.19 12.26
N GLU A 479 -15.24 -4.80 12.41
CA GLU A 479 -16.36 -5.38 11.66
C GLU A 479 -16.17 -5.20 10.16
N GLN A 480 -15.81 -3.99 9.72
CA GLN A 480 -15.57 -3.69 8.31
C GLN A 480 -14.34 -4.43 7.77
N MET A 481 -13.25 -4.53 8.54
CA MET A 481 -12.06 -5.29 8.15
C MET A 481 -12.35 -6.80 8.03
N SER A 482 -13.32 -7.30 8.80
CA SER A 482 -13.73 -8.71 8.78
C SER A 482 -14.61 -9.06 7.57
N VAL A 483 -15.05 -8.08 6.79
CA VAL A 483 -15.82 -8.33 5.56
C VAL A 483 -14.93 -9.02 4.53
N GLY A 484 -15.40 -10.12 3.95
CA GLY A 484 -14.69 -10.78 2.86
C GLY A 484 -13.36 -11.44 3.25
N VAL A 485 -13.13 -11.73 4.53
CA VAL A 485 -11.94 -12.46 5.03
C VAL A 485 -11.62 -13.73 4.24
N ASP A 486 -12.64 -14.51 3.86
CA ASP A 486 -12.48 -15.73 3.04
C ASP A 486 -11.95 -15.46 1.61
N GLN A 487 -11.95 -14.21 1.16
CA GLN A 487 -11.48 -13.82 -0.17
C GLN A 487 -9.98 -13.51 -0.20
N TRP A 488 -9.38 -13.21 0.95
CA TRP A 488 -8.02 -12.68 1.02
C TRP A 488 -7.12 -13.34 2.04
N VAL A 489 -7.69 -14.06 3.02
CA VAL A 489 -6.91 -14.90 3.94
C VAL A 489 -6.69 -16.27 3.32
N ALA A 490 -5.46 -16.51 2.87
CA ALA A 490 -5.01 -17.76 2.26
C ALA A 490 -3.57 -18.08 2.69
N PRO A 491 -3.08 -19.31 2.50
CA PRO A 491 -1.69 -19.66 2.83
C PRO A 491 -0.64 -18.75 2.20
N GLU A 492 -0.93 -18.19 1.03
CA GLU A 492 -0.04 -17.29 0.29
C GLU A 492 0.05 -15.89 0.93
N THR A 493 -1.00 -15.47 1.66
CA THR A 493 -1.12 -14.18 2.37
C THR A 493 -1.07 -14.36 3.90
N ALA A 494 -0.65 -15.55 4.37
CA ALA A 494 -0.62 -15.89 5.78
C ALA A 494 0.24 -14.92 6.61
N GLY A 495 1.33 -14.41 6.03
CA GLY A 495 2.18 -13.39 6.66
C GLY A 495 1.38 -12.13 7.01
N GLN A 496 0.66 -11.54 6.04
CA GLN A 496 -0.19 -10.36 6.29
C GLN A 496 -1.30 -10.65 7.30
N ALA A 497 -1.99 -11.79 7.18
CA ALA A 497 -3.05 -12.15 8.13
C ALA A 497 -2.52 -12.29 9.57
N LEU A 498 -1.34 -12.88 9.75
CA LEU A 498 -0.70 -12.99 11.05
C LEU A 498 -0.19 -11.64 11.56
N ASP A 499 0.34 -10.77 10.68
CA ASP A 499 0.74 -9.41 11.04
C ASP A 499 -0.45 -8.57 11.53
N PHE A 500 -1.64 -8.71 10.91
CA PHE A 500 -2.86 -8.05 11.41
C PHE A 500 -3.23 -8.50 12.82
N VAL A 501 -3.28 -9.82 13.04
CA VAL A 501 -3.63 -10.38 14.36
C VAL A 501 -2.60 -9.99 15.40
N ASP A 502 -1.32 -10.01 15.04
CA ASP A 502 -0.23 -9.54 15.88
C ASP A 502 -0.42 -8.07 16.24
N ARG A 503 -0.66 -7.19 15.26
CA ARG A 503 -0.88 -5.76 15.50
C ARG A 503 -2.08 -5.51 16.43
N LEU A 504 -3.18 -6.22 16.23
CA LEU A 504 -4.34 -6.16 17.14
C LEU A 504 -4.00 -6.60 18.57
N ALA A 505 -3.16 -7.62 18.72
CA ALA A 505 -2.68 -8.05 20.03
C ALA A 505 -1.71 -7.04 20.65
N ALA A 506 -0.96 -6.27 19.85
CA ALA A 506 0.08 -5.35 20.32
C ALA A 506 -0.50 -4.10 20.98
N PHE A 507 -1.64 -3.64 20.49
CA PHE A 507 -2.28 -2.42 20.97
C PHE A 507 -3.27 -2.73 22.10
N ALA A 508 -3.43 -1.75 23.00
CA ALA A 508 -4.51 -1.79 23.97
C ALA A 508 -5.85 -1.85 23.22
N SER A 509 -6.74 -2.73 23.66
CA SER A 509 -8.03 -2.93 23.01
C SER A 509 -9.15 -2.34 23.87
N PRO A 510 -9.92 -1.37 23.37
CA PRO A 510 -11.08 -0.83 24.07
C PRO A 510 -12.23 -1.85 24.14
N VAL A 511 -12.25 -2.83 23.22
CA VAL A 511 -13.25 -3.92 23.16
C VAL A 511 -12.52 -5.26 22.97
N PRO A 512 -12.06 -5.90 24.07
CA PRO A 512 -11.30 -7.14 24.00
C PRO A 512 -12.02 -8.29 23.28
N GLU A 513 -13.35 -8.35 23.40
CA GLU A 513 -14.18 -9.37 22.74
C GLU A 513 -14.14 -9.23 21.21
N ALA A 514 -14.29 -8.01 20.69
CA ALA A 514 -14.22 -7.74 19.25
C ALA A 514 -12.83 -8.11 18.69
N ARG A 515 -11.75 -7.80 19.43
CA ARG A 515 -10.40 -8.23 19.06
C ARG A 515 -10.28 -9.74 18.92
N VAL A 516 -10.77 -10.48 19.91
CA VAL A 516 -10.74 -11.95 19.92
C VAL A 516 -11.56 -12.51 18.75
N GLN A 517 -12.76 -11.99 18.51
CA GLN A 517 -13.61 -12.41 17.40
C GLN A 517 -12.93 -12.18 16.04
N THR A 518 -12.39 -10.99 15.81
CA THR A 518 -11.67 -10.69 14.56
C THR A 518 -10.43 -11.55 14.40
N ALA A 519 -9.67 -11.79 15.48
CA ALA A 519 -8.53 -12.69 15.41
C ALA A 519 -8.93 -14.14 15.06
N GLN A 520 -10.06 -14.63 15.58
CA GLN A 520 -10.61 -15.94 15.20
C GLN A 520 -11.02 -15.98 13.72
N LEU A 521 -11.67 -14.92 13.23
CA LEU A 521 -12.05 -14.82 11.82
C LEU A 521 -10.83 -14.85 10.89
N LEU A 522 -9.77 -14.11 11.24
CA LEU A 522 -8.53 -14.08 10.44
C LEU A 522 -7.74 -15.39 10.51
N LEU A 523 -7.71 -16.05 11.68
CA LEU A 523 -6.94 -17.27 11.85
C LEU A 523 -7.69 -18.54 11.41
N GLY A 524 -9.02 -18.54 11.40
CA GLY A 524 -9.84 -19.70 11.05
C GLY A 524 -9.54 -20.29 9.67
N PRO A 525 -9.53 -19.49 8.58
CA PRO A 525 -9.17 -19.98 7.25
C PRO A 525 -7.74 -20.53 7.19
N LEU A 526 -6.78 -19.88 7.85
CA LEU A 526 -5.40 -20.38 7.93
C LEU A 526 -5.31 -21.69 8.71
N PHE A 527 -6.08 -21.83 9.79
CA PHE A 527 -6.14 -23.04 10.61
C PHE A 527 -6.64 -24.24 9.81
N SER A 528 -7.72 -24.04 9.04
CA SER A 528 -8.27 -25.07 8.15
C SER A 528 -7.28 -25.54 7.08
N GLN A 529 -6.32 -24.69 6.71
CA GLN A 529 -5.27 -24.97 5.73
C GLN A 529 -3.88 -25.10 6.37
N SER A 530 -3.82 -25.37 7.67
CA SER A 530 -2.57 -25.37 8.46
C SER A 530 -1.47 -26.28 7.90
N GLN A 531 -1.83 -27.36 7.20
CA GLN A 531 -0.87 -28.25 6.52
C GLN A 531 -0.07 -27.56 5.41
N ARG A 532 -0.63 -26.52 4.78
CA ARG A 532 0.01 -25.74 3.71
C ARG A 532 0.93 -24.64 4.23
N LEU A 533 0.88 -24.32 5.53
CA LEU A 533 1.74 -23.33 6.14
C LEU A 533 3.14 -23.91 6.40
N ASP A 534 4.12 -23.03 6.44
CA ASP A 534 5.47 -23.34 6.88
C ASP A 534 5.57 -23.37 8.42
N SER A 535 6.68 -23.91 8.91
CA SER A 535 6.92 -24.10 10.35
C SER A 535 6.98 -22.76 11.11
N ALA A 536 7.53 -21.72 10.51
CA ALA A 536 7.63 -20.39 11.11
C ALA A 536 6.24 -19.75 11.30
N TYR A 537 5.37 -19.75 10.29
CA TYR A 537 4.00 -19.25 10.40
C TYR A 537 3.18 -20.07 11.40
N LEU A 538 3.30 -21.40 11.41
CA LEU A 538 2.65 -22.25 12.42
C LEU A 538 3.09 -21.90 13.84
N SER A 539 4.36 -21.58 14.04
CA SER A 539 4.88 -21.19 15.35
C SER A 539 4.33 -19.84 15.81
N THR A 540 4.28 -18.85 14.92
CA THR A 540 3.68 -17.55 15.20
C THR A 540 2.18 -17.67 15.48
N ALA A 541 1.45 -18.44 14.68
CA ALA A 541 0.03 -18.67 14.88
C ALA A 541 -0.28 -19.30 16.24
N ARG A 542 0.54 -20.26 16.71
CA ARG A 542 0.45 -20.83 18.07
C ARG A 542 0.67 -19.80 19.16
N SER A 543 1.70 -18.96 19.01
CA SER A 543 2.00 -17.90 19.98
C SER A 543 0.83 -16.92 20.11
N LEU A 544 0.30 -16.44 18.98
CA LEU A 544 -0.82 -15.49 18.95
C LEU A 544 -2.11 -16.13 19.49
N THR A 545 -2.39 -17.39 19.14
CA THR A 545 -3.54 -18.12 19.66
C THR A 545 -3.48 -18.26 21.17
N LYS A 546 -2.29 -18.54 21.72
CA LYS A 546 -2.09 -18.65 23.18
C LYS A 546 -2.22 -17.30 23.87
N GLU A 547 -1.65 -16.24 23.30
CA GLU A 547 -1.72 -14.88 23.84
C GLU A 547 -3.15 -14.34 23.86
N LEU A 548 -3.93 -14.64 22.82
CA LEU A 548 -5.32 -14.20 22.69
C LEU A 548 -6.35 -15.22 23.24
N ALA A 549 -5.89 -16.37 23.76
CA ALA A 549 -6.72 -17.44 24.30
C ALA A 549 -7.81 -17.97 23.33
N LEU A 550 -7.46 -18.17 22.05
CA LEU A 550 -8.45 -18.49 20.99
C LEU A 550 -8.83 -19.97 20.89
N GLY A 551 -8.14 -20.87 21.59
CA GLY A 551 -8.46 -22.31 21.60
C GLY A 551 -8.16 -23.08 20.30
N LEU A 552 -7.35 -22.52 19.38
CA LEU A 552 -6.96 -23.19 18.13
C LEU A 552 -5.70 -24.06 18.31
N GLU A 553 -5.81 -25.36 18.09
CA GLU A 553 -4.68 -26.30 18.26
C GLU A 553 -3.94 -26.54 16.94
N TRP A 554 -2.96 -25.69 16.64
CA TRP A 554 -2.20 -25.78 15.38
C TRP A 554 -1.29 -27.02 15.35
N PRO A 555 -1.16 -27.68 14.19
CA PRO A 555 -0.35 -28.87 14.05
C PRO A 555 1.13 -28.57 14.26
N GLU A 556 1.82 -29.51 14.89
CA GLU A 556 3.28 -29.56 14.88
C GLU A 556 3.76 -30.18 13.58
N LYS A 557 4.37 -29.35 12.72
CA LYS A 557 5.03 -29.83 11.52
C LYS A 557 6.51 -30.04 11.86
N PRO A 558 7.02 -31.29 11.84
CA PRO A 558 8.46 -31.48 11.86
C PRO A 558 9.04 -30.76 10.62
N PRO A 559 10.24 -30.15 10.73
CA PRO A 559 10.90 -29.53 9.59
C PRO A 559 10.93 -30.54 8.42
N ALA A 560 10.69 -30.04 7.20
CA ALA A 560 10.41 -30.87 6.04
C ALA A 560 11.56 -31.86 5.79
N GLN A 561 11.32 -32.95 5.08
CA GLN A 561 12.33 -34.00 4.88
C GLN A 561 13.56 -33.56 4.05
N LYS A 562 13.50 -32.38 3.40
CA LYS A 562 14.66 -31.66 2.83
C LYS A 562 15.44 -30.84 3.86
N ASP A 563 14.81 -30.47 4.98
CA ASP A 563 15.42 -29.83 6.15
C ASP A 563 16.05 -30.87 7.12
N ARG A 564 15.95 -32.17 6.81
CA ARG A 564 16.48 -33.27 7.65
C ARG A 564 17.99 -33.49 7.54
N GLU A 565 18.68 -32.81 6.64
CA GLU A 565 20.09 -32.47 6.87
C GLU A 565 20.10 -31.30 7.87
N THR A 566 19.64 -31.55 9.09
CA THR A 566 19.34 -30.52 10.09
C THR A 566 20.62 -29.77 10.45
N SER A 567 20.74 -28.57 9.89
CA SER A 567 21.58 -27.54 10.46
C SER A 567 21.01 -27.14 11.81
N VAL A 568 21.58 -27.67 12.89
CA VAL A 568 21.29 -27.20 14.24
C VAL A 568 21.68 -25.73 14.28
N VAL A 569 20.70 -24.85 14.50
CA VAL A 569 20.93 -23.41 14.65
C VAL A 569 21.84 -23.20 15.86
N GLY A 570 23.11 -22.93 15.59
CA GLY A 570 24.13 -22.65 16.59
C GLY A 570 23.95 -21.26 17.22
N PRO A 571 24.92 -20.82 18.06
CA PRO A 571 24.93 -19.45 18.52
C PRO A 571 25.08 -18.49 17.34
N ALA A 572 24.23 -17.48 17.30
CA ALA A 572 24.26 -16.42 16.30
C ALA A 572 23.90 -15.08 16.96
N GLN A 573 24.39 -13.99 16.40
CA GLN A 573 23.96 -12.64 16.79
C GLN A 573 23.16 -12.02 15.65
N ILE A 574 21.93 -11.56 15.90
CA ILE A 574 21.09 -10.93 14.89
C ILE A 574 20.76 -9.51 15.34
N LEU A 575 20.85 -8.56 14.43
CA LEU A 575 20.29 -7.22 14.60
C LEU A 575 18.88 -7.19 13.99
N VAL A 576 17.89 -6.71 14.74
CA VAL A 576 16.56 -6.40 14.20
C VAL A 576 16.36 -4.89 14.29
N TYR A 577 16.13 -4.27 13.15
CA TYR A 577 15.98 -2.83 13.02
C TYR A 577 14.62 -2.43 12.47
N GLY A 578 14.02 -1.39 13.06
CA GLY A 578 12.76 -0.78 12.63
C GLY A 578 12.35 0.36 13.57
N LEU A 579 11.41 1.20 13.15
CA LEU A 579 10.98 2.35 13.96
C LEU A 579 9.88 2.03 14.97
N ASP A 580 9.21 0.89 14.86
CA ASP A 580 8.23 0.42 15.84
C ASP A 580 8.91 -0.46 16.91
N GLU A 581 9.24 0.15 18.05
CA GLU A 581 9.86 -0.55 19.17
C GLU A 581 9.03 -1.72 19.71
N ARG A 582 7.69 -1.67 19.59
CA ARG A 582 6.82 -2.74 20.09
C ARG A 582 6.94 -3.99 19.20
N VAL A 583 7.01 -3.78 17.88
CA VAL A 583 7.31 -4.86 16.93
C VAL A 583 8.67 -5.48 17.26
N LEU A 584 9.71 -4.66 17.44
CA LEU A 584 11.06 -5.13 17.77
C LEU A 584 11.10 -5.98 19.05
N GLN A 585 10.46 -5.52 20.13
CA GLN A 585 10.41 -6.24 21.40
C GLN A 585 9.70 -7.59 21.27
N ARG A 586 8.62 -7.66 20.48
CA ARG A 586 7.90 -8.92 20.22
C ARG A 586 8.72 -9.92 19.42
N VAL A 587 9.39 -9.45 18.37
CA VAL A 587 10.32 -10.28 17.57
C VAL A 587 11.40 -10.86 18.48
N GLN A 588 12.05 -10.02 19.31
CA GLN A 588 13.07 -10.48 20.26
C GLN A 588 12.54 -11.55 21.20
N LYS A 589 11.36 -11.33 21.80
CA LYS A 589 10.72 -12.29 22.70
C LYS A 589 10.49 -13.62 22.01
N HIS A 590 9.96 -13.61 20.79
CA HIS A 590 9.66 -14.84 20.04
C HIS A 590 10.92 -15.60 19.63
N LEU A 591 11.92 -14.90 19.09
CA LEU A 591 13.20 -15.49 18.69
C LEU A 591 13.96 -16.08 19.88
N THR A 592 14.01 -15.36 21.01
CA THR A 592 14.72 -15.83 22.22
C THR A 592 14.03 -17.07 22.83
N GLN A 593 12.70 -17.16 22.74
CA GLN A 593 11.95 -18.32 23.23
C GLN A 593 12.19 -19.57 22.37
N GLN A 594 12.32 -19.42 21.05
CA GLN A 594 12.49 -20.54 20.11
C GLN A 594 13.95 -20.94 19.92
N HIS A 595 14.87 -19.97 19.96
CA HIS A 595 16.29 -20.16 19.74
C HIS A 595 17.10 -19.50 20.88
N PRO A 596 17.18 -20.13 22.07
CA PRO A 596 17.83 -19.53 23.24
C PRO A 596 19.33 -19.24 23.07
N SER A 597 19.98 -19.90 22.11
CA SER A 597 21.39 -19.67 21.74
C SER A 597 21.62 -18.42 20.90
N VAL A 598 20.56 -17.79 20.39
CA VAL A 598 20.63 -16.62 19.51
C VAL A 598 20.55 -15.34 20.32
N LYS A 599 21.53 -14.45 20.15
CA LYS A 599 21.54 -13.12 20.74
C LYS A 599 20.86 -12.13 19.79
N VAL A 600 19.72 -11.59 20.19
CA VAL A 600 18.96 -10.61 19.41
C VAL A 600 19.22 -9.20 19.92
N VAL A 601 19.80 -8.35 19.07
CA VAL A 601 20.06 -6.92 19.30
C VAL A 601 18.98 -6.11 18.59
N LEU A 602 18.44 -5.07 19.23
CA LEU A 602 17.39 -4.22 18.69
C LEU A 602 17.93 -2.81 18.43
N SER A 603 17.44 -2.14 17.38
CA SER A 603 17.68 -0.70 17.16
C SER A 603 16.49 -0.03 16.47
N ALA A 604 16.12 1.16 16.96
CA ALA A 604 15.12 2.05 16.37
C ALA A 604 15.70 3.45 16.09
N GLU A 605 17.02 3.57 16.01
CA GLU A 605 17.70 4.84 15.82
C GLU A 605 17.47 5.39 14.40
N LYS A 606 17.10 6.67 14.29
CA LYS A 606 16.87 7.33 12.99
C LYS A 606 18.16 7.76 12.28
N VAL A 607 19.28 7.76 12.98
CA VAL A 607 20.57 8.25 12.50
C VAL A 607 21.67 7.22 12.70
N ALA A 608 22.78 7.38 11.98
CA ALA A 608 23.91 6.47 12.01
C ALA A 608 24.79 6.63 13.26
N THR A 609 24.33 6.16 14.44
CA THR A 609 25.14 6.26 15.66
C THR A 609 26.27 5.23 15.72
N LYS A 610 27.21 5.42 16.65
CA LYS A 610 28.26 4.43 16.94
C LYS A 610 27.68 3.07 17.36
N GLN A 611 26.61 3.07 18.16
CA GLN A 611 25.97 1.85 18.65
C GLN A 611 25.34 1.05 17.50
N LEU A 612 24.63 1.71 16.58
CA LEU A 612 24.06 1.07 15.40
C LEU A 612 25.15 0.48 14.49
N LYS A 613 26.25 1.22 14.29
CA LYS A 613 27.40 0.74 13.50
C LYS A 613 28.00 -0.52 14.10
N GLU A 614 28.25 -0.54 15.40
CA GLU A 614 28.79 -1.71 16.10
C GLU A 614 27.82 -2.90 16.08
N ALA A 615 26.52 -2.65 16.29
CA ALA A 615 25.51 -3.70 16.24
C ALA A 615 25.42 -4.34 14.84
N ALA A 616 25.43 -3.55 13.77
CA ALA A 616 25.41 -4.05 12.40
C ALA A 616 26.66 -4.87 12.06
N ARG A 617 27.86 -4.37 12.41
CA ARG A 617 29.14 -5.08 12.15
C ARG A 617 29.24 -6.43 12.87
N ASN A 618 28.78 -6.48 14.12
CA ASN A 618 28.97 -7.63 14.99
C ASN A 618 27.90 -8.72 14.79
N SER A 619 26.79 -8.39 14.11
CA SER A 619 25.73 -9.35 13.83
C SER A 619 26.11 -10.25 12.64
N ASP A 620 25.59 -11.47 12.63
CA ASP A 620 25.72 -12.41 11.53
C ASP A 620 24.90 -11.95 10.33
N PHE A 621 23.68 -11.48 10.58
CA PHE A 621 22.86 -10.76 9.61
C PHE A 621 21.96 -9.75 10.33
N THR A 622 21.36 -8.84 9.55
CA THR A 622 20.39 -7.86 10.05
C THR A 622 19.04 -8.05 9.39
N VAL A 623 17.96 -8.09 10.18
CA VAL A 623 16.59 -8.02 9.66
C VAL A 623 16.13 -6.56 9.70
N MET A 624 15.85 -6.00 8.53
CA MET A 624 15.58 -4.57 8.37
C MET A 624 14.15 -4.30 7.91
N ILE A 625 13.35 -3.66 8.78
CA ILE A 625 12.02 -3.15 8.47
C ILE A 625 12.18 -1.78 7.80
N THR A 626 11.69 -1.64 6.56
CA THR A 626 11.87 -0.40 5.77
C THR A 626 10.72 0.60 5.92
N GLN A 627 9.62 0.22 6.58
CA GLN A 627 8.48 1.11 6.82
C GLN A 627 8.92 2.34 7.62
N CYS A 628 8.70 3.53 7.05
CA CYS A 628 9.12 4.82 7.61
C CYS A 628 10.62 4.96 7.92
N ALA A 629 11.47 4.01 7.52
CA ALA A 629 12.86 3.97 7.95
C ALA A 629 13.66 5.16 7.39
N ALA A 630 14.48 5.76 8.25
CA ALA A 630 15.35 6.87 7.87
C ALA A 630 16.54 6.38 7.03
N HIS A 631 16.81 7.06 5.91
CA HIS A 631 17.90 6.71 4.98
C HIS A 631 19.27 6.66 5.65
N ALA A 632 19.52 7.52 6.64
CA ALA A 632 20.76 7.50 7.40
C ALA A 632 21.01 6.18 8.15
N ALA A 633 19.98 5.66 8.81
CA ALA A 633 20.08 4.42 9.55
C ALA A 633 20.07 3.18 8.63
N THR A 634 19.21 3.15 7.61
CA THR A 634 19.16 2.02 6.66
C THR A 634 20.45 1.88 5.86
N ASN A 635 21.01 3.00 5.39
CA ASN A 635 22.29 2.96 4.68
C ASN A 635 23.45 2.58 5.60
N CYS A 636 23.46 3.07 6.85
CA CYS A 636 24.44 2.68 7.86
C CYS A 636 24.43 1.16 8.09
N ILE A 637 23.25 0.58 8.28
CA ILE A 637 23.09 -0.86 8.44
C ILE A 637 23.60 -1.59 7.20
N ALA A 638 23.16 -1.21 6.01
CA ALA A 638 23.57 -1.86 4.76
C ALA A 638 25.07 -1.77 4.49
N GLN A 639 25.75 -0.73 4.99
CA GLN A 639 27.19 -0.57 4.86
C GLN A 639 27.97 -1.53 5.77
N TYR A 640 27.47 -1.76 6.98
CA TYR A 640 28.22 -2.44 8.04
C TYR A 640 27.76 -3.86 8.33
N ALA A 641 26.52 -4.20 7.98
CA ALA A 641 25.99 -5.54 8.08
C ALA A 641 26.69 -6.46 7.08
N LYS A 642 26.96 -7.70 7.50
CA LYS A 642 27.46 -8.75 6.60
C LYS A 642 26.40 -9.14 5.58
N GLU A 643 25.15 -9.19 6.04
CA GLU A 643 23.97 -9.53 5.25
C GLU A 643 22.76 -8.77 5.80
N VAL A 644 21.86 -8.35 4.91
CA VAL A 644 20.59 -7.69 5.26
C VAL A 644 19.43 -8.46 4.66
N VAL A 645 18.50 -8.86 5.53
CA VAL A 645 17.29 -9.60 5.21
C VAL A 645 16.09 -8.65 5.36
N TYR A 646 15.24 -8.63 4.34
CA TYR A 646 14.02 -7.83 4.35
C TYR A 646 12.83 -8.74 4.64
N PRO A 647 11.93 -8.38 5.57
CA PRO A 647 10.69 -9.12 5.82
C PRO A 647 9.62 -8.79 4.78
N ARG A 648 8.66 -9.70 4.57
CA ARG A 648 7.54 -9.53 3.62
C ARG A 648 6.55 -8.43 3.99
N GLY A 649 6.54 -8.06 5.26
CA GLY A 649 5.72 -7.01 5.85
C GLY A 649 6.42 -6.50 7.11
N ALA A 650 5.92 -5.39 7.65
CA ALA A 650 6.53 -4.73 8.79
C ALA A 650 6.05 -5.25 10.15
N GLY A 651 5.03 -6.11 10.20
CA GLY A 651 4.54 -6.73 11.43
C GLY A 651 5.49 -7.78 12.00
N SER A 652 5.33 -8.11 13.30
CA SER A 652 6.29 -9.00 13.97
C SER A 652 6.25 -10.44 13.45
N ALA A 653 5.14 -10.89 12.85
CA ALA A 653 5.04 -12.23 12.28
C ALA A 653 5.92 -12.37 11.04
N SER A 654 5.85 -11.40 10.12
CA SER A 654 6.70 -11.35 8.93
C SER A 654 8.17 -11.16 9.27
N VAL A 655 8.49 -10.32 10.26
CA VAL A 655 9.87 -10.07 10.70
C VAL A 655 10.48 -11.31 11.35
N THR A 656 9.72 -11.97 12.23
CA THR A 656 10.13 -13.21 12.88
C THR A 656 10.34 -14.32 11.85
N HIS A 657 9.43 -14.46 10.89
CA HIS A 657 9.54 -15.44 9.81
C HIS A 657 10.82 -15.23 8.99
N ALA A 658 11.10 -13.99 8.60
CA ALA A 658 12.32 -13.65 7.87
C ALA A 658 13.59 -13.96 8.68
N ALA A 659 13.59 -13.64 9.98
CA ALA A 659 14.70 -13.93 10.88
C ALA A 659 14.95 -15.44 11.03
N ILE A 660 13.89 -16.24 11.20
CA ILE A 660 14.01 -17.70 11.35
C ILE A 660 14.50 -18.33 10.04
N THR A 661 13.97 -17.90 8.90
CA THR A 661 14.39 -18.39 7.59
C THR A 661 15.89 -18.15 7.38
N ALA A 662 16.34 -16.91 7.61
CA ALA A 662 17.75 -16.55 7.49
C ALA A 662 18.65 -17.26 8.51
N LEU A 663 18.16 -17.52 9.73
CA LEU A 663 18.88 -18.33 10.72
C LEU A 663 19.19 -19.74 10.22
N TYR A 664 18.22 -20.38 9.57
CA TYR A 664 18.42 -21.72 9.01
C TYR A 664 19.34 -21.70 7.79
N GLU A 665 19.18 -20.73 6.88
CA GLU A 665 20.08 -20.53 5.73
C GLU A 665 21.53 -20.33 6.20
N HIS A 666 21.75 -19.45 7.18
CA HIS A 666 23.07 -19.20 7.74
C HIS A 666 23.64 -20.42 8.51
N ALA A 667 22.79 -21.26 9.07
CA ALA A 667 23.24 -22.49 9.72
C ALA A 667 23.73 -23.52 8.68
N VAL A 668 23.05 -23.62 7.54
CA VAL A 668 23.45 -24.46 6.39
C VAL A 668 24.79 -23.99 5.82
N ASP A 669 24.94 -22.70 5.54
CA ASP A 669 26.17 -22.14 4.98
C ASP A 669 27.39 -22.37 5.89
N ARG A 670 27.21 -22.29 7.21
CA ARG A 670 28.28 -22.60 8.19
C ARG A 670 28.66 -24.09 8.17
N GLN A 671 27.70 -24.99 7.99
CA GLN A 671 27.97 -26.43 7.91
C GLN A 671 28.75 -26.76 6.64
N ASP A 672 28.34 -26.22 5.49
CA ASP A 672 29.02 -26.42 4.20
C ASP A 672 30.45 -25.85 4.21
N ALA A 673 30.65 -24.65 4.78
CA ALA A 673 31.98 -24.06 4.94
C ALA A 673 32.90 -24.88 5.86
N SER A 674 32.34 -25.62 6.81
CA SER A 674 33.10 -26.52 7.71
C SER A 674 33.43 -27.86 7.05
N ALA A 675 32.58 -28.35 6.13
CA ALA A 675 32.79 -29.58 5.39
C ALA A 675 33.81 -29.42 4.26
N GLY A 676 33.84 -28.26 3.57
CA GLY A 676 34.80 -27.96 2.50
C GLY A 676 36.23 -27.67 2.97
N LYS A 677 36.48 -27.58 4.27
CA LYS A 677 37.81 -27.40 4.88
C LYS A 677 38.44 -28.70 5.43
N ARG A 678 37.77 -29.85 5.26
CA ARG A 678 38.26 -31.15 5.74
C ARG A 678 38.99 -31.95 4.67
#